data_AF-A0A150QSK2-F1
#
_entry.id   AF-A0A150QSK2-F1
#
_cell.length_a   1.000
_cell.length_b   1.000
_cell.length_c   1.000
_cell.angle_alpha   90.00
_cell.angle_beta   90.00
_cell.angle_gamma   90.00
#
_symmetry.space_group_name_H-M   'P 1'
#
loop_
_entity.id
_entity.type
_entity.pdbx_description
1 polymer ?
#
loop_
_entity_poly.entity_id
_entity_poly.type
_entity_poly.pdbx_seq_one_letter_code
_entity_poly.pdbx_strand_id
1 'polypeptide(L)'
;MDSGLDVVATLHHLVEGAVALLPGARRGSLLTRAGQRLVYGAAVGFDGVLPAGARALHDAGALSASDPIGPAAAPEAARGPCVVPAAAWYRAHLPAVGGAPGWLPEGASMYIAPVHLYGAPSAYLALEQPAHAAPLSDERRALLDRLVERAGFVLERHGLFDEKAQTARELRLLEDVLGAVAEAVDPIALIRTVGDGIRSVQLGPQWTRIDLVIQEDPGHGARAADADLTLRVYEAPRRPMTGYWNNVRDGVLAAGRDLGVHVEFKTGRTSGPAAQASLIEEAVREGVKAIAVAPIDAEALEPAIQRAAAAGIPVVAIDSPPAKGSRAMLYIGTDNAAAGSIAGEMMACLLPQGGRVATQTSSMAALNSRLRLEGFHAGVAGASLRVDPPTEDLYDVERAIRLAAATLEANPDVAGAFGVCSENGPSFGLAAKRLGRGGDLKVIAFDLVAPTYAMLRDGVIHAAIVQREHDMGYQAVQVLCETIARGFEAVLSEMPASRCVDTGVDVVTLERTERSIALADYLAMSSARKIASRSPDEPSSDHGHKILVIGMAENVHPVQERQIRVGRDSLIGWIMRSACPRVVNPDSSEREAFREVADARELGTRTLACVPLRSRAGVLGALVLHSEREDACTAGDLALLERVASVAAVVIENARLLSRIKERTRELEALSRRQEALLDTIAVMSSPVVPIAPGVLVMPIVGALDAQRSGRFIEALLKEISEHQARVVIVDVTGMAVVDASAASHLAQAARAAGLLGSEVVLVGIAPEAARLMVEQGLELGSIVTRSTLELGFSYALRKTGGRVVYQRG
;
A
#
# COMPACT_ATOMS: atom_id res chain seq x y z
N MET A 1 19.64 38.25 3.87
CA MET A 1 18.99 37.29 4.79
C MET A 1 18.94 35.97 4.04
N ASP A 2 19.87 35.05 4.34
CA ASP A 2 19.85 33.68 3.79
C ASP A 2 18.66 32.97 4.43
N SER A 3 17.56 32.80 3.70
CA SER A 3 16.37 32.09 4.19
C SER A 3 16.60 30.58 4.31
N GLY A 4 17.68 30.04 3.72
CA GLY A 4 17.94 28.60 3.62
C GLY A 4 16.94 27.84 2.73
N LEU A 5 16.04 28.56 2.04
CA LEU A 5 14.98 27.99 1.20
C LEU A 5 15.43 27.67 -0.23
N ASP A 6 16.57 28.20 -0.65
CA ASP A 6 17.05 28.11 -2.03
C ASP A 6 18.56 27.79 -2.05
N VAL A 7 18.87 26.49 -2.10
CA VAL A 7 20.23 25.97 -2.15
C VAL A 7 20.96 26.47 -3.39
N VAL A 8 20.25 26.54 -4.53
CA VAL A 8 20.80 27.00 -5.80
C VAL A 8 21.20 28.47 -5.70
N ALA A 9 20.32 29.34 -5.20
CA ALA A 9 20.65 30.74 -4.99
C ALA A 9 21.76 30.92 -3.96
N THR A 10 21.78 30.10 -2.90
CA THR A 10 22.84 30.15 -1.89
C THR A 10 24.20 29.80 -2.50
N LEU A 11 24.29 28.69 -3.26
CA LEU A 11 25.51 28.31 -3.97
C LEU A 11 25.90 29.34 -5.03
N HIS A 12 24.93 29.91 -5.75
CA HIS A 12 25.16 30.98 -6.70
C HIS A 12 25.76 32.22 -6.03
N HIS A 13 25.19 32.70 -4.92
CA HIS A 13 25.72 33.83 -4.16
C HIS A 13 27.11 33.55 -3.59
N LEU A 14 27.41 32.31 -3.19
CA LEU A 14 28.77 31.92 -2.78
C LEU A 14 29.76 32.04 -3.95
N VAL A 15 29.37 31.59 -5.15
CA VAL A 15 30.21 31.74 -6.36
C VAL A 15 30.34 33.21 -6.76
N GLU A 16 29.28 34.01 -6.70
CA GLU A 16 29.33 35.46 -6.96
C GLU A 16 30.28 36.16 -5.99
N GLY A 17 30.18 35.86 -4.71
CA GLY A 17 31.10 36.36 -3.69
C GLY A 17 32.55 35.96 -3.97
N ALA A 18 32.78 34.72 -4.41
CA ALA A 18 34.11 34.24 -4.76
C ALA A 18 34.69 34.94 -6.01
N VAL A 19 33.86 35.19 -7.03
CA VAL A 19 34.25 35.97 -8.23
C VAL A 19 34.59 37.42 -7.85
N ALA A 20 33.78 38.06 -7.01
CA ALA A 20 33.99 39.44 -6.57
C ALA A 20 35.29 39.64 -5.76
N LEU A 21 35.78 38.60 -5.08
CA LEU A 21 37.03 38.64 -4.31
C LEU A 21 38.30 38.63 -5.18
N LEU A 22 38.20 38.20 -6.44
CA LEU A 22 39.33 38.11 -7.37
C LEU A 22 39.37 39.31 -8.32
N PRO A 23 40.41 40.15 -8.27
CA PRO A 23 40.53 41.31 -9.15
C PRO A 23 40.54 40.91 -10.63
N GLY A 24 39.57 41.42 -11.39
CA GLY A 24 39.46 41.16 -12.84
C GLY A 24 38.87 39.79 -13.20
N ALA A 25 38.47 38.97 -12.22
CA ALA A 25 37.67 37.78 -12.48
C ALA A 25 36.29 38.18 -12.99
N ARG A 26 35.88 37.58 -14.11
CA ARG A 26 34.55 37.81 -14.69
C ARG A 26 33.63 36.60 -14.58
N ARG A 27 34.21 35.43 -14.29
CA ARG A 27 33.52 34.14 -14.37
C ARG A 27 33.93 33.23 -13.23
N GLY A 28 32.98 32.43 -12.77
CA GLY A 28 33.22 31.43 -11.73
C GLY A 28 32.17 30.33 -11.76
N SER A 29 32.57 29.13 -11.33
CA SER A 29 31.68 27.97 -11.29
C SER A 29 32.00 27.05 -10.14
N LEU A 30 30.96 26.46 -9.57
CA LEU A 30 31.05 25.35 -8.63
C LEU A 30 30.67 24.06 -9.36
N LEU A 31 31.56 23.08 -9.37
CA LEU A 31 31.36 21.78 -10.00
C LEU A 31 31.27 20.68 -8.93
N THR A 32 30.28 19.81 -9.00
CA THR A 32 30.12 18.64 -8.13
C THR A 32 30.46 17.37 -8.90
N ARG A 33 31.05 16.38 -8.22
CA ARG A 33 31.34 15.07 -8.83
C ARG A 33 30.09 14.19 -8.80
N ALA A 34 29.72 13.66 -9.96
CA ALA A 34 28.65 12.67 -10.14
C ALA A 34 29.23 11.44 -10.86
N GLY A 35 29.58 10.40 -10.11
CA GLY A 35 30.31 9.24 -10.63
C GLY A 35 31.70 9.63 -11.17
N GLN A 36 31.96 9.35 -12.44
CA GLN A 36 33.21 9.72 -13.16
C GLN A 36 33.12 11.09 -13.87
N ARG A 37 32.07 11.89 -13.59
CA ARG A 37 31.80 13.16 -14.29
C ARG A 37 31.72 14.33 -13.31
N LEU A 38 31.92 15.55 -13.82
CA LEU A 38 31.67 16.80 -13.11
C LEU A 38 30.40 17.46 -13.66
N VAL A 39 29.56 17.97 -12.76
CA VAL A 39 28.26 18.61 -13.03
C VAL A 39 28.29 20.01 -12.42
N TYR A 40 27.69 21.02 -13.07
CA TYR A 40 27.62 22.36 -12.47
C TYR A 40 26.59 22.41 -11.34
N GLY A 41 27.01 22.88 -10.17
CA GLY A 41 26.15 23.25 -9.06
C GLY A 41 25.79 24.74 -9.03
N ALA A 42 26.66 25.61 -9.57
CA ALA A 42 26.39 27.04 -9.76
C ALA A 42 27.39 27.64 -10.77
N ALA A 43 26.98 28.69 -11.49
CA ALA A 43 27.83 29.37 -12.47
C ALA A 43 27.49 30.87 -12.55
N VAL A 44 28.52 31.72 -12.58
CA VAL A 44 28.43 33.19 -12.64
C VAL A 44 29.24 33.68 -13.84
N GLY A 45 28.68 34.61 -14.62
CA GLY A 45 29.36 35.23 -15.77
C GLY A 45 29.36 34.39 -17.06
N PHE A 46 28.45 33.42 -17.17
CA PHE A 46 28.29 32.52 -18.33
C PHE A 46 26.99 32.79 -19.13
N ASP A 47 26.47 34.01 -19.07
CA ASP A 47 25.22 34.37 -19.73
C ASP A 47 25.33 34.25 -21.26
N GLY A 48 24.33 33.61 -21.89
CA GLY A 48 24.29 33.36 -23.33
C GLY A 48 25.20 32.23 -23.82
N VAL A 49 25.85 31.50 -22.89
CA VAL A 49 26.89 30.51 -23.19
C VAL A 49 26.54 29.14 -22.62
N LEU A 50 26.08 29.09 -21.36
CA LEU A 50 25.48 27.89 -20.80
C LEU A 50 23.99 27.80 -21.20
N PRO A 51 23.44 26.59 -21.45
CA PRO A 51 22.01 26.41 -21.66
C PRO A 51 21.20 26.97 -20.48
N ALA A 52 20.04 27.58 -20.76
CA ALA A 52 19.09 28.03 -19.75
C ALA A 52 18.54 26.81 -18.99
N GLY A 53 19.22 26.42 -17.90
CA GLY A 53 19.00 25.17 -17.16
C GLY A 53 20.23 24.70 -16.38
N ALA A 54 21.44 25.09 -16.80
CA ALA A 54 22.69 24.74 -16.12
C ALA A 54 22.90 25.42 -14.75
N ARG A 55 21.90 26.17 -14.27
CA ARG A 55 21.89 26.83 -12.96
C ARG A 55 21.30 25.93 -11.85
N ALA A 56 20.63 24.82 -12.18
CA ALA A 56 20.11 23.87 -11.20
C ALA A 56 21.13 22.75 -10.89
N LEU A 57 21.21 22.32 -9.63
CA LEU A 57 22.17 21.32 -9.08
C LEU A 57 22.23 19.98 -9.84
N HIS A 58 21.22 19.66 -10.65
CA HIS A 58 21.09 18.39 -11.37
C HIS A 58 20.83 18.52 -12.88
N ASP A 59 20.55 19.72 -13.41
CA ASP A 59 20.23 19.94 -14.85
C ASP A 59 21.39 20.59 -15.64
N ALA A 60 22.55 20.76 -15.00
CA ALA A 60 23.78 21.03 -15.73
C ALA A 60 24.17 19.80 -16.55
N GLY A 61 23.92 19.85 -17.85
CA GLY A 61 24.16 18.74 -18.77
C GLY A 61 25.51 18.04 -18.57
N ALA A 62 25.52 16.73 -18.82
CA ALA A 62 26.73 15.92 -18.74
C ALA A 62 27.77 16.43 -19.73
N LEU A 63 28.87 16.98 -19.22
CA LEU A 63 30.04 17.23 -20.04
C LEU A 63 30.87 15.96 -20.01
N SER A 64 30.73 15.20 -21.09
CA SER A 64 31.55 14.02 -21.38
C SER A 64 32.99 14.48 -21.58
N ALA A 65 33.85 14.22 -20.59
CA ALA A 65 35.26 14.03 -20.86
C ALA A 65 35.35 12.79 -21.75
N SER A 66 35.46 12.99 -23.06
CA SER A 66 35.52 11.90 -24.05
C SER A 66 36.89 11.19 -24.06
N ASP A 67 37.81 11.55 -23.16
CA ASP A 67 39.12 10.91 -23.06
C ASP A 67 39.53 10.73 -21.58
N PRO A 68 40.27 9.64 -21.24
CA PRO A 68 40.96 9.55 -19.96
C PRO A 68 41.92 10.73 -19.83
N ILE A 69 41.68 11.49 -18.77
CA ILE A 69 42.26 12.79 -18.44
C ILE A 69 43.78 12.83 -18.70
N GLY A 70 44.21 13.75 -19.56
CA GLY A 70 45.63 14.07 -19.71
C GLY A 70 46.18 14.78 -18.45
N PRO A 71 47.43 14.51 -18.03
CA PRO A 71 47.99 14.90 -16.73
C PRO A 71 48.15 16.40 -16.47
N ALA A 72 47.75 17.28 -17.40
CA ALA A 72 47.97 18.73 -17.30
C ALA A 72 46.73 19.54 -16.84
N ALA A 73 45.56 18.92 -16.69
CA ALA A 73 44.32 19.61 -16.30
C ALA A 73 43.41 18.77 -15.38
N ALA A 74 44.00 17.95 -14.49
CA ALA A 74 43.27 17.07 -13.57
C ALA A 74 43.28 17.63 -12.13
N PRO A 75 42.18 18.20 -11.62
CA PRO A 75 42.06 18.57 -10.20
C PRO A 75 42.12 17.34 -9.28
N GLU A 76 41.85 16.16 -9.81
CA GLU A 76 41.61 14.93 -9.08
C GLU A 76 42.86 14.37 -8.37
N ALA A 77 44.06 14.80 -8.79
CA ALA A 77 45.33 14.47 -8.15
C ALA A 77 45.78 15.54 -7.14
N ALA A 78 45.14 16.72 -7.13
CA ALA A 78 45.53 17.83 -6.28
C ALA A 78 44.87 17.71 -4.91
N ARG A 79 45.68 17.58 -3.85
CA ARG A 79 45.21 17.59 -2.44
C ARG A 79 44.89 19.01 -1.92
N GLY A 80 44.95 20.03 -2.78
CA GLY A 80 44.79 21.44 -2.41
C GLY A 80 44.60 22.33 -3.64
N PRO A 81 44.44 23.64 -3.45
CA PRO A 81 44.17 24.57 -4.54
C PRO A 81 45.28 24.61 -5.60
N CYS A 82 44.91 24.71 -6.87
CA CYS A 82 45.85 24.79 -7.98
C CYS A 82 45.41 25.82 -9.03
N VAL A 83 46.33 26.19 -9.93
CA VAL A 83 46.06 27.10 -11.04
C VAL A 83 46.36 26.38 -12.34
N VAL A 84 45.41 26.37 -13.27
CA VAL A 84 45.54 25.74 -14.59
C VAL A 84 45.26 26.74 -15.72
N PRO A 85 45.73 26.50 -16.96
CA PRO A 85 45.35 27.34 -18.10
C PRO A 85 43.84 27.31 -18.34
N ALA A 86 43.21 28.48 -18.48
CA ALA A 86 41.74 28.56 -18.64
C ALA A 86 41.26 27.85 -19.92
N ALA A 87 42.03 27.93 -21.00
CA ALA A 87 41.72 27.24 -22.26
C ALA A 87 41.64 25.72 -22.10
N ALA A 88 42.52 25.13 -21.27
CA ALA A 88 42.52 23.70 -21.01
C ALA A 88 41.33 23.28 -20.15
N TRP A 89 41.04 24.07 -19.10
CA TRP A 89 39.88 23.87 -18.23
C TRP A 89 38.56 23.90 -19.00
N TYR A 90 38.33 24.96 -19.78
CA TYR A 90 37.09 25.10 -20.54
C TYR A 90 36.98 24.08 -21.68
N ARG A 91 38.07 23.61 -22.28
CA ARG A 91 38.02 22.52 -23.27
C ARG A 91 37.59 21.20 -22.63
N ALA A 92 38.06 20.91 -21.42
CA ALA A 92 37.76 19.67 -20.70
C ALA A 92 36.36 19.68 -20.07
N HIS A 93 35.93 20.83 -19.52
CA HIS A 93 34.73 20.95 -18.68
C HIS A 93 33.69 21.92 -19.24
N LEU A 94 33.84 22.41 -20.47
CA LEU A 94 32.89 23.29 -21.18
C LEU A 94 33.12 23.25 -22.72
N PRO A 95 33.23 22.06 -23.34
CA PRO A 95 33.66 21.88 -24.74
C PRO A 95 32.78 22.63 -25.76
N ALA A 96 31.49 22.82 -25.47
CA ALA A 96 30.57 23.59 -26.32
C ALA A 96 31.01 25.05 -26.53
N VAL A 97 31.85 25.57 -25.64
CA VAL A 97 32.26 26.98 -25.60
C VAL A 97 33.74 27.16 -25.95
N GLY A 98 34.56 26.14 -25.70
CA GLY A 98 35.99 26.15 -26.02
C GLY A 98 36.33 26.37 -27.50
N GLY A 99 35.34 26.35 -28.41
CA GLY A 99 35.49 26.62 -29.84
C GLY A 99 35.04 28.01 -30.32
N ALA A 100 34.47 28.86 -29.45
CA ALA A 100 33.96 30.18 -29.85
C ALA A 100 35.10 31.22 -29.98
N PRO A 101 35.34 31.84 -31.16
CA PRO A 101 36.41 32.82 -31.35
C PRO A 101 36.22 34.06 -30.44
N GLY A 102 37.25 34.43 -29.68
CA GLY A 102 37.26 35.66 -28.86
C GLY A 102 36.57 35.58 -27.49
N TRP A 103 36.05 34.42 -27.09
CA TRP A 103 35.37 34.26 -25.80
C TRP A 103 36.32 34.05 -24.60
N LEU A 104 37.50 33.48 -24.87
CA LEU A 104 38.54 33.21 -23.87
C LEU A 104 39.61 34.32 -23.92
N PRO A 105 39.86 35.04 -22.81
CA PRO A 105 40.94 36.02 -22.77
C PRO A 105 42.29 35.31 -22.96
N GLU A 106 43.11 35.83 -23.88
CA GLU A 106 44.43 35.27 -24.19
C GLU A 106 45.32 35.32 -22.94
N GLY A 107 45.87 34.16 -22.52
CA GLY A 107 46.70 34.05 -21.31
C GLY A 107 45.96 33.94 -19.97
N ALA A 108 44.63 33.80 -19.96
CA ALA A 108 43.86 33.59 -18.72
C ALA A 108 44.16 32.25 -18.04
N SER A 109 44.04 32.22 -16.71
CA SER A 109 44.18 31.03 -15.87
C SER A 109 42.91 30.77 -15.05
N MET A 110 42.74 29.56 -14.55
CA MET A 110 41.66 29.16 -13.65
C MET A 110 42.25 28.79 -12.29
N TYR A 111 41.79 29.46 -11.24
CA TYR A 111 42.03 29.05 -9.87
C TYR A 111 41.01 27.97 -9.48
N ILE A 112 41.50 26.80 -9.10
CA ILE A 112 40.67 25.65 -8.73
C ILE A 112 40.93 25.32 -7.27
N ALA A 113 39.87 25.37 -6.45
CA ALA A 113 39.91 24.96 -5.06
C ALA A 113 39.04 23.71 -4.84
N PRO A 114 39.59 22.62 -4.28
CA PRO A 114 38.79 21.45 -3.93
C PRO A 114 37.86 21.75 -2.77
N VAL A 115 36.59 21.46 -2.96
CA VAL A 115 35.56 21.46 -1.93
C VAL A 115 35.49 20.06 -1.35
N HIS A 116 35.81 19.94 -0.06
CA HIS A 116 35.81 18.67 0.64
C HIS A 116 34.41 18.37 1.17
N LEU A 117 33.92 17.17 0.88
CA LEU A 117 32.72 16.59 1.46
C LEU A 117 33.14 15.35 2.26
N TYR A 118 32.82 15.29 3.54
CA TYR A 118 33.23 14.26 4.50
C TYR A 118 34.74 14.01 4.50
N GLY A 119 35.53 15.07 4.34
CA GLY A 119 36.99 15.00 4.28
C GLY A 119 37.58 14.51 2.95
N ALA A 120 36.76 14.30 1.91
CA ALA A 120 37.22 13.93 0.57
C ALA A 120 36.87 14.99 -0.49
N PRO A 121 37.77 15.34 -1.42
CA PRO A 121 37.49 16.31 -2.48
C PRO A 121 36.44 15.76 -3.45
N SER A 122 35.22 16.29 -3.36
CA SER A 122 34.05 15.82 -4.10
C SER A 122 33.36 16.92 -4.91
N ALA A 123 33.81 18.16 -4.77
CA ALA A 123 33.43 19.30 -5.60
C ALA A 123 34.64 20.20 -5.84
N TYR A 124 34.53 21.13 -6.79
CA TYR A 124 35.59 22.07 -7.16
C TYR A 124 35.01 23.44 -7.42
N LEU A 125 35.52 24.46 -6.72
CA LEU A 125 35.28 25.86 -7.03
C LEU A 125 36.32 26.31 -8.04
N ALA A 126 35.89 26.76 -9.21
CA ALA A 126 36.76 27.20 -10.30
C ALA A 126 36.49 28.67 -10.65
N LEU A 127 37.51 29.51 -10.59
CA LEU A 127 37.40 30.98 -10.76
C LEU A 127 38.38 31.45 -11.84
N GLU A 128 37.89 32.23 -12.80
CA GLU A 128 38.70 32.78 -13.90
C GLU A 128 39.61 33.91 -13.39
N GLN A 129 40.87 33.90 -13.79
CA GLN A 129 41.86 34.92 -13.50
C GLN A 129 42.42 35.50 -14.82
N PRO A 130 42.53 36.84 -14.93
CA PRO A 130 43.10 37.48 -16.11
C PRO A 130 44.59 37.16 -16.28
N ALA A 131 45.09 37.28 -17.51
CA ALA A 131 46.51 37.16 -17.80
C ALA A 131 47.31 38.16 -16.93
N HIS A 132 48.33 37.66 -16.23
CA HIS A 132 49.17 38.42 -15.30
C HIS A 132 48.51 38.86 -13.97
N ALA A 133 47.47 38.16 -13.52
CA ALA A 133 46.94 38.36 -12.17
C ALA A 133 48.04 38.18 -11.11
N ALA A 134 48.14 39.14 -10.17
CA ALA A 134 49.04 39.03 -9.03
C ALA A 134 48.62 37.84 -8.13
N PRO A 135 49.57 37.20 -7.43
CA PRO A 135 49.25 36.16 -6.46
C PRO A 135 48.22 36.65 -5.44
N LEU A 136 47.25 35.80 -5.10
CA LEU A 136 46.28 36.06 -4.04
C LEU A 136 47.00 36.35 -2.72
N SER A 137 46.66 37.47 -2.08
CA SER A 137 47.10 37.78 -0.72
C SER A 137 46.55 36.77 0.29
N ASP A 138 47.25 36.59 1.41
CA ASP A 138 46.85 35.63 2.45
C ASP A 138 45.44 35.92 3.01
N GLU A 139 45.08 37.20 3.16
CA GLU A 139 43.74 37.61 3.60
C GLU A 139 42.63 37.21 2.62
N ARG A 140 42.87 37.38 1.32
CA ARG A 140 41.91 36.98 0.27
C ARG A 140 41.82 35.47 0.14
N ARG A 141 42.94 34.76 0.31
CA ARG A 141 42.96 33.30 0.35
C ARG A 141 42.12 32.77 1.51
N ALA A 142 42.29 33.32 2.71
CA ALA A 142 41.48 32.96 3.88
C ALA A 142 39.98 33.29 3.74
N LEU A 143 39.61 34.30 2.95
CA LEU A 143 38.20 34.58 2.61
C LEU A 143 37.64 33.57 1.61
N LEU A 144 38.42 33.22 0.58
CA LEU A 144 38.04 32.19 -0.39
C LEU A 144 37.91 30.81 0.26
N ASP A 145 38.82 30.45 1.16
CA ASP A 145 38.78 29.18 1.91
C ASP A 145 37.49 29.08 2.74
N ARG A 146 37.07 30.18 3.40
CA ARG A 146 35.78 30.24 4.12
C ARG A 146 34.56 30.07 3.21
N LEU A 147 34.60 30.60 1.99
CA LEU A 147 33.53 30.38 1.00
C LEU A 147 33.51 28.94 0.50
N VAL A 148 34.68 28.34 0.28
CA VAL A 148 34.85 26.92 -0.10
C VAL A 148 34.34 25.99 1.01
N GLU A 149 34.69 26.24 2.26
CA GLU A 149 34.18 25.50 3.42
C GLU A 149 32.67 25.64 3.54
N ARG A 150 32.13 26.85 3.37
CA ARG A 150 30.67 27.08 3.41
C ARG A 150 29.96 26.38 2.26
N ALA A 151 30.52 26.38 1.05
CA ALA A 151 30.00 25.60 -0.07
C ALA A 151 30.04 24.10 0.23
N GLY A 152 31.12 23.60 0.85
CA GLY A 152 31.24 22.22 1.32
C GLY A 152 30.16 21.87 2.33
N PHE A 153 29.93 22.71 3.33
CA PHE A 153 28.87 22.51 4.31
C PHE A 153 27.48 22.46 3.68
N VAL A 154 27.18 23.37 2.74
CA VAL A 154 25.89 23.37 2.00
C VAL A 154 25.74 22.10 1.17
N LEU A 155 26.80 21.65 0.48
CA LEU A 155 26.79 20.43 -0.32
C LEU A 155 26.74 19.14 0.52
N GLU A 156 27.43 19.08 1.67
CA GLU A 156 27.36 17.96 2.62
C GLU A 156 25.97 17.87 3.25
N ARG A 157 25.38 19.01 3.60
CA ARG A 157 24.01 19.07 4.14
C ARG A 157 23.00 18.53 3.11
N HIS A 158 23.24 18.76 1.83
CA HIS A 158 22.46 18.22 0.72
C HIS A 158 22.74 16.73 0.44
N GLY A 159 23.97 16.24 0.56
CA GLY A 159 24.36 14.86 0.23
C GLY A 159 23.98 13.80 1.27
N LEU A 160 24.20 14.06 2.56
CA LEU A 160 23.83 13.17 3.69
C LEU A 160 22.34 12.86 3.77
N PHE A 161 21.56 13.78 3.21
CA PHE A 161 20.11 13.81 3.23
C PHE A 161 19.47 12.77 2.32
N ASP A 162 20.02 12.61 1.12
CA ASP A 162 19.55 11.64 0.14
C ASP A 162 19.81 10.20 0.59
N GLU A 163 21.00 9.92 1.14
CA GLU A 163 21.38 8.57 1.59
C GLU A 163 20.56 8.10 2.79
N LYS A 164 20.33 8.96 3.80
CA LYS A 164 19.52 8.59 4.98
C LYS A 164 18.05 8.38 4.62
N ALA A 165 17.47 9.25 3.79
CA ALA A 165 16.09 9.10 3.33
C ALA A 165 15.93 7.86 2.46
N GLN A 166 16.90 7.55 1.60
CA GLN A 166 16.90 6.33 0.79
C GLN A 166 16.97 5.09 1.69
N THR A 167 17.92 5.03 2.63
CA THR A 167 18.09 3.89 3.54
C THR A 167 16.83 3.62 4.37
N ALA A 168 16.17 4.67 4.89
CA ALA A 168 14.93 4.53 5.65
C ALA A 168 13.77 4.00 4.78
N ARG A 169 13.68 4.43 3.52
CA ARG A 169 12.67 3.92 2.57
C ARG A 169 12.95 2.47 2.17
N GLU A 170 14.21 2.10 2.00
CA GLU A 170 14.61 0.71 1.72
C GLU A 170 14.22 -0.24 2.84
N LEU A 171 14.54 0.11 4.09
CA LEU A 171 14.17 -0.70 5.27
C LEU A 171 12.65 -0.91 5.35
N ARG A 172 11.87 0.15 5.13
CA ARG A 172 10.41 0.08 5.17
C ARG A 172 9.81 -0.76 4.04
N LEU A 173 10.32 -0.62 2.82
CA LEU A 173 9.89 -1.48 1.72
C LEU A 173 10.09 -2.97 2.09
N LEU A 174 11.21 -3.31 2.72
CA LEU A 174 11.46 -4.68 3.18
C LEU A 174 10.48 -5.08 4.29
N GLU A 175 10.18 -4.19 5.24
CA GLU A 175 9.18 -4.42 6.31
C GLU A 175 7.75 -4.58 5.77
N ASP A 176 7.31 -3.76 4.81
CA ASP A 176 5.97 -3.84 4.22
C ASP A 176 5.78 -5.14 3.42
N VAL A 177 6.82 -5.54 2.68
CA VAL A 177 6.83 -6.82 1.97
C VAL A 177 6.82 -7.98 2.98
N LEU A 178 7.52 -7.88 4.12
CA LEU A 178 7.43 -8.84 5.22
C LEU A 178 6.05 -8.84 5.90
N GLY A 179 5.42 -7.68 6.09
CA GLY A 179 4.11 -7.54 6.73
C GLY A 179 3.02 -8.27 5.95
N ALA A 180 3.12 -8.30 4.62
CA ALA A 180 2.24 -9.09 3.77
C ALA A 180 2.21 -10.60 4.14
N VAL A 181 3.23 -11.13 4.82
CA VAL A 181 3.28 -12.52 5.32
C VAL A 181 2.18 -12.82 6.34
N ALA A 182 1.79 -11.84 7.15
CA ALA A 182 0.94 -12.08 8.32
C ALA A 182 -0.56 -12.23 7.99
N GLU A 183 -1.05 -11.62 6.90
CA GLU A 183 -2.49 -11.42 6.66
C GLU A 183 -3.16 -12.41 5.69
N ALA A 184 -2.55 -13.56 5.39
CA ALA A 184 -2.96 -14.50 4.33
C ALA A 184 -2.72 -13.94 2.91
N VAL A 185 -1.54 -14.26 2.38
CA VAL A 185 -0.95 -13.68 1.16
C VAL A 185 -1.77 -13.96 -0.10
N ASP A 186 -2.36 -12.91 -0.65
CA ASP A 186 -2.82 -12.81 -2.04
C ASP A 186 -1.65 -12.28 -2.92
N PRO A 187 -1.20 -13.02 -3.97
CA PRO A 187 -0.17 -12.55 -4.90
C PRO A 187 -0.48 -11.17 -5.53
N ILE A 188 -1.76 -10.83 -5.70
CA ILE A 188 -2.19 -9.52 -6.23
C ILE A 188 -1.91 -8.40 -5.22
N ALA A 189 -2.08 -8.66 -3.92
CA ALA A 189 -1.71 -7.70 -2.88
C ALA A 189 -0.19 -7.56 -2.81
N LEU A 190 0.55 -8.67 -2.88
CA LEU A 190 2.01 -8.66 -2.83
C LEU A 190 2.65 -7.85 -3.97
N ILE A 191 2.24 -8.08 -5.22
CA ILE A 191 2.81 -7.32 -6.36
C ILE A 191 2.47 -5.83 -6.28
N ARG A 192 1.34 -5.48 -5.67
CA ARG A 192 0.98 -4.07 -5.44
C ARG A 192 1.94 -3.43 -4.44
N THR A 193 2.18 -4.07 -3.30
CA THR A 193 3.13 -3.59 -2.28
C THR A 193 4.55 -3.49 -2.83
N VAL A 194 5.03 -4.54 -3.51
CA VAL A 194 6.36 -4.58 -4.12
C VAL A 194 6.48 -3.51 -5.22
N GLY A 195 5.48 -3.40 -6.09
CA GLY A 195 5.47 -2.46 -7.20
C GLY A 195 5.47 -0.99 -6.75
N ASP A 196 4.59 -0.64 -5.83
CA ASP A 196 4.49 0.72 -5.27
C ASP A 196 5.77 1.05 -4.48
N GLY A 197 6.24 0.13 -3.63
CA GLY A 197 7.40 0.35 -2.78
C GLY A 197 8.73 0.43 -3.54
N ILE A 198 8.98 -0.40 -4.57
CA ILE A 198 10.20 -0.30 -5.40
C ILE A 198 10.26 1.05 -6.08
N ARG A 199 9.15 1.47 -6.71
CA ARG A 199 9.11 2.78 -7.36
C ARG A 199 9.39 3.85 -6.31
N SER A 200 8.90 3.70 -5.05
CA SER A 200 9.02 4.68 -3.96
C SER A 200 10.47 4.98 -3.56
N VAL A 201 11.35 3.97 -3.74
CA VAL A 201 12.76 4.04 -3.44
C VAL A 201 13.58 4.41 -4.68
N GLN A 202 13.29 3.79 -5.83
CA GLN A 202 14.06 3.89 -7.06
C GLN A 202 13.45 4.87 -8.05
N LEU A 203 13.78 6.15 -7.85
CA LEU A 203 13.24 7.25 -8.65
C LEU A 203 13.98 7.46 -9.98
N GLY A 204 15.30 7.25 -9.98
CA GLY A 204 16.16 7.42 -11.15
C GLY A 204 15.79 6.50 -12.32
N PRO A 205 15.59 5.19 -12.09
CA PRO A 205 15.26 4.26 -13.17
C PRO A 205 13.90 4.53 -13.84
N GLN A 206 12.97 5.23 -13.16
CA GLN A 206 11.62 5.51 -13.65
C GLN A 206 10.93 4.26 -14.23
N TRP A 207 10.91 3.18 -13.47
CA TRP A 207 10.23 1.95 -13.86
C TRP A 207 8.83 2.28 -14.38
N THR A 208 8.42 1.71 -15.51
CA THR A 208 7.10 1.88 -16.12
C THR A 208 6.21 0.71 -15.78
N ARG A 209 6.76 -0.50 -15.73
CA ARG A 209 6.04 -1.75 -15.43
C ARG A 209 6.87 -2.64 -14.49
N ILE A 210 6.19 -3.32 -13.57
CA ILE A 210 6.78 -4.30 -12.65
C ILE A 210 5.90 -5.54 -12.66
N ASP A 211 6.50 -6.67 -13.01
CA ASP A 211 5.83 -7.96 -13.10
C ASP A 211 6.34 -8.90 -12.02
N LEU A 212 5.42 -9.54 -11.29
CA LEU A 212 5.72 -10.68 -10.43
C LEU A 212 5.37 -11.96 -11.18
N VAL A 213 6.40 -12.73 -11.51
CA VAL A 213 6.27 -13.99 -12.22
C VAL A 213 6.45 -15.13 -11.25
N ILE A 214 5.46 -16.00 -11.13
CA ILE A 214 5.43 -17.11 -10.17
C ILE A 214 5.26 -18.43 -10.93
N GLN A 215 6.12 -19.41 -10.66
CA GLN A 215 6.00 -20.75 -11.25
C GLN A 215 4.86 -21.53 -10.61
N GLU A 216 3.95 -22.09 -11.40
CA GLU A 216 2.91 -22.98 -10.86
C GLU A 216 3.47 -24.34 -10.47
N ASP A 217 2.97 -24.94 -9.38
CA ASP A 217 3.38 -26.28 -8.99
C ASP A 217 2.95 -27.28 -10.09
N PRO A 218 3.87 -28.12 -10.60
CA PRO A 218 3.50 -29.21 -11.48
C PRO A 218 2.64 -30.16 -10.66
N GLY A 219 1.35 -30.28 -11.00
CA GLY A 219 0.45 -31.22 -10.36
C GLY A 219 1.08 -32.62 -10.25
N HIS A 220 0.79 -33.32 -9.15
CA HIS A 220 1.34 -34.64 -8.82
C HIS A 220 1.28 -35.59 -10.04
N GLY A 221 2.39 -35.73 -10.78
CA GLY A 221 2.48 -36.66 -11.92
C GLY A 221 3.43 -36.32 -13.07
N ALA A 222 3.94 -35.09 -13.21
CA ALA A 222 4.82 -34.75 -14.34
C ALA A 222 6.31 -35.01 -14.03
N ARG A 223 6.95 -35.90 -14.81
CA ARG A 223 8.42 -36.09 -14.78
C ARG A 223 9.13 -34.82 -15.27
N ALA A 224 9.92 -34.22 -14.38
CA ALA A 224 10.75 -33.06 -14.64
C ALA A 224 12.03 -33.46 -15.38
N ALA A 225 12.09 -33.23 -16.69
CA ALA A 225 13.37 -33.15 -17.41
C ALA A 225 13.33 -32.24 -18.64
N ASP A 226 12.18 -32.12 -19.34
CA ASP A 226 12.13 -31.48 -20.68
C ASP A 226 10.84 -30.71 -21.03
N ALA A 227 10.01 -30.32 -20.06
CA ALA A 227 8.74 -29.62 -20.33
C ALA A 227 8.86 -28.09 -20.15
N ASP A 228 8.15 -27.33 -21.00
CA ASP A 228 7.96 -25.88 -20.86
C ASP A 228 7.45 -25.50 -19.46
N LEU A 229 7.96 -24.40 -18.91
CA LEU A 229 7.54 -23.89 -17.62
C LEU A 229 6.19 -23.18 -17.74
N THR A 230 5.23 -23.56 -16.90
CA THR A 230 3.95 -22.83 -16.79
C THR A 230 4.07 -21.83 -15.66
N LEU A 231 3.95 -20.54 -16.00
CA LEU A 231 4.14 -19.43 -15.10
C LEU A 231 2.87 -18.57 -15.05
N ARG A 232 2.62 -17.98 -13.88
CA ARG A 232 1.58 -16.98 -13.67
C ARG A 232 2.23 -15.61 -13.51
N VAL A 233 1.79 -14.65 -14.29
CA VAL A 233 2.31 -13.28 -14.31
C VAL A 233 1.27 -12.36 -13.71
N TYR A 234 1.67 -11.64 -12.67
CA TYR A 234 0.92 -10.54 -12.08
C TYR A 234 1.58 -9.23 -12.49
N GLU A 235 0.88 -8.44 -13.29
CA GLU A 235 1.38 -7.16 -13.79
C GLU A 235 0.84 -6.03 -12.92
N ALA A 236 1.73 -5.33 -12.20
CA ALA A 236 1.37 -4.09 -11.52
C ALA A 236 1.44 -2.92 -12.52
N PRO A 237 0.29 -2.33 -12.90
CA PRO A 237 0.30 -1.15 -13.77
C PRO A 237 0.95 0.04 -13.07
N ARG A 238 1.40 1.01 -13.87
CA ARG A 238 1.95 2.26 -13.34
C ARG A 238 0.88 2.99 -12.52
N ARG A 239 1.11 3.12 -11.21
CA ARG A 239 0.41 4.05 -10.32
C ARG A 239 1.32 5.25 -10.04
N PRO A 240 0.80 6.48 -9.91
CA PRO A 240 1.56 7.59 -9.37
C PRO A 240 1.93 7.30 -7.90
N MET A 241 3.13 6.79 -7.74
CA MET A 241 4.02 6.78 -6.56
C MET A 241 3.57 7.48 -5.28
N THR A 242 3.35 8.79 -5.33
CA THR A 242 2.90 9.59 -4.19
C THR A 242 1.70 10.44 -4.58
N GLY A 243 0.72 9.84 -5.26
CA GLY A 243 -0.54 10.53 -5.53
C GLY A 243 -1.26 10.89 -4.23
N TYR A 244 -1.74 12.12 -4.10
CA TYR A 244 -2.47 12.57 -2.92
C TYR A 244 -3.57 11.58 -2.48
N TRP A 245 -4.47 11.26 -3.42
CA TRP A 245 -5.58 10.32 -3.20
C TRP A 245 -5.14 8.87 -3.01
N ASN A 246 -3.91 8.55 -3.43
CA ASN A 246 -3.33 7.24 -3.17
C ASN A 246 -3.01 7.08 -1.69
N ASN A 247 -2.41 8.10 -1.07
CA ASN A 247 -2.11 8.10 0.36
C ASN A 247 -3.40 8.07 1.21
N VAL A 248 -4.43 8.83 0.83
CA VAL A 248 -5.75 8.78 1.50
C VAL A 248 -6.33 7.37 1.46
N ARG A 249 -6.38 6.77 0.26
CA ARG A 249 -6.88 5.40 0.08
C ARG A 249 -6.10 4.40 0.91
N ASP A 250 -4.78 4.51 0.92
CA ASP A 250 -3.92 3.56 1.64
C ASP A 250 -4.16 3.67 3.16
N GLY A 251 -4.40 4.87 3.70
CA GLY A 251 -4.82 5.08 5.09
C GLY A 251 -6.21 4.52 5.41
N VAL A 252 -7.17 4.70 4.51
CA VAL A 252 -8.52 4.09 4.60
C VAL A 252 -8.43 2.56 4.66
N LEU A 253 -7.64 1.96 3.75
CA LEU A 253 -7.50 0.51 3.69
C LEU A 253 -6.71 -0.04 4.89
N ALA A 254 -5.73 0.71 5.40
CA ALA A 254 -5.02 0.36 6.63
C ALA A 254 -5.98 0.31 7.83
N ALA A 255 -6.79 1.36 8.05
CA ALA A 255 -7.79 1.36 9.11
C ALA A 255 -8.81 0.23 8.96
N GLY A 256 -9.24 -0.09 7.73
CA GLY A 256 -10.14 -1.21 7.48
C GLY A 256 -9.56 -2.56 7.96
N ARG A 257 -8.27 -2.79 7.71
CA ARG A 257 -7.56 -3.99 8.18
C ARG A 257 -7.39 -3.99 9.71
N ASP A 258 -6.86 -2.90 10.25
CA ASP A 258 -6.55 -2.78 11.68
C ASP A 258 -7.81 -2.88 12.55
N LEU A 259 -8.95 -2.35 12.07
CA LEU A 259 -10.24 -2.37 12.78
C LEU A 259 -11.15 -3.55 12.40
N GLY A 260 -10.71 -4.43 11.49
CA GLY A 260 -11.49 -5.61 11.09
C GLY A 260 -12.78 -5.31 10.31
N VAL A 261 -12.88 -4.17 9.61
CA VAL A 261 -14.09 -3.74 8.88
C VAL A 261 -13.89 -3.77 7.36
N HIS A 262 -14.98 -4.06 6.63
CA HIS A 262 -14.92 -4.02 5.16
C HIS A 262 -15.07 -2.59 4.66
N VAL A 263 -14.00 -2.05 4.07
CA VAL A 263 -14.00 -0.71 3.49
C VAL A 263 -13.88 -0.78 1.98
N GLU A 264 -14.79 -0.11 1.29
CA GLU A 264 -14.75 0.08 -0.15
C GLU A 264 -14.33 1.52 -0.46
N PHE A 265 -13.31 1.70 -1.31
CA PHE A 265 -12.91 3.01 -1.79
C PHE A 265 -13.35 3.17 -3.25
N LYS A 266 -14.31 4.04 -3.52
CA LYS A 266 -14.79 4.37 -4.87
C LYS A 266 -14.31 5.77 -5.30
N THR A 267 -14.22 5.99 -6.62
CA THR A 267 -13.78 7.26 -7.20
C THR A 267 -14.93 7.92 -7.97
N GLY A 268 -15.07 9.24 -7.82
CA GLY A 268 -16.03 10.05 -8.58
C GLY A 268 -15.40 10.92 -9.67
N ARG A 269 -14.09 10.75 -9.95
CA ARG A 269 -13.27 11.75 -10.65
C ARG A 269 -13.74 12.05 -12.08
N THR A 270 -14.27 11.07 -12.81
CA THR A 270 -14.50 11.19 -14.26
C THR A 270 -15.85 11.80 -14.67
N SER A 271 -16.74 12.14 -13.74
CA SER A 271 -18.09 12.66 -14.12
C SER A 271 -18.64 13.80 -13.24
N GLY A 272 -17.78 14.47 -12.46
CA GLY A 272 -18.17 15.63 -11.64
C GLY A 272 -19.05 15.30 -10.43
N PRO A 273 -19.71 16.30 -9.82
CA PRO A 273 -20.49 16.10 -8.58
C PRO A 273 -21.64 15.10 -8.72
N ALA A 274 -22.20 14.94 -9.92
CA ALA A 274 -23.26 13.96 -10.19
C ALA A 274 -22.81 12.50 -10.00
N ALA A 275 -21.55 12.17 -10.33
CA ALA A 275 -21.02 10.82 -10.07
C ALA A 275 -20.89 10.56 -8.57
N GLN A 276 -20.34 11.51 -7.80
CA GLN A 276 -20.24 11.35 -6.34
C GLN A 276 -21.63 11.24 -5.70
N ALA A 277 -22.60 12.05 -6.13
CA ALA A 277 -23.99 11.93 -5.68
C ALA A 277 -24.59 10.55 -5.98
N SER A 278 -24.35 10.01 -7.18
CA SER A 278 -24.82 8.68 -7.57
C SER A 278 -24.21 7.57 -6.72
N LEU A 279 -22.93 7.69 -6.36
CA LEU A 279 -22.25 6.75 -5.46
C LEU A 279 -22.85 6.78 -4.05
N ILE A 280 -23.16 7.97 -3.52
CA ILE A 280 -23.86 8.10 -2.22
C ILE A 280 -25.24 7.44 -2.30
N GLU A 281 -26.00 7.68 -3.36
CA GLU A 281 -27.33 7.08 -3.56
C GLU A 281 -27.30 5.57 -3.71
N GLU A 282 -26.31 5.04 -4.42
CA GLU A 282 -26.05 3.60 -4.51
C GLU A 282 -25.74 3.03 -3.12
N ALA A 283 -24.88 3.69 -2.35
CA ALA A 283 -24.54 3.25 -0.99
C ALA A 283 -25.78 3.22 -0.07
N VAL A 284 -26.64 4.23 -0.17
CA VAL A 284 -27.92 4.26 0.55
C VAL A 284 -28.81 3.09 0.15
N ARG A 285 -28.88 2.77 -1.15
CA ARG A 285 -29.67 1.64 -1.66
C ARG A 285 -29.09 0.28 -1.23
N GLU A 286 -27.77 0.15 -1.20
CA GLU A 286 -27.06 -1.05 -0.73
C GLU A 286 -27.11 -1.22 0.79
N GLY A 287 -27.49 -0.18 1.53
CA GLY A 287 -27.55 -0.21 2.99
C GLY A 287 -26.17 -0.25 3.65
N VAL A 288 -25.19 0.47 3.08
CA VAL A 288 -23.89 0.66 3.74
C VAL A 288 -24.06 1.29 5.12
N LYS A 289 -23.14 1.03 6.04
CA LYS A 289 -23.28 1.48 7.44
C LYS A 289 -22.74 2.87 7.69
N ALA A 290 -21.85 3.36 6.83
CA ALA A 290 -21.26 4.68 6.94
C ALA A 290 -20.65 5.12 5.61
N ILE A 291 -20.54 6.44 5.42
CA ILE A 291 -19.94 7.05 4.23
C ILE A 291 -18.89 8.08 4.66
N ALA A 292 -17.69 8.03 4.07
CA ALA A 292 -16.79 9.17 4.00
C ALA A 292 -16.76 9.70 2.57
N VAL A 293 -16.76 11.03 2.38
CA VAL A 293 -16.74 11.64 1.04
C VAL A 293 -15.88 12.89 1.03
N ALA A 294 -15.12 13.08 -0.04
CA ALA A 294 -14.47 14.35 -0.33
C ALA A 294 -15.28 15.13 -1.37
N PRO A 295 -16.04 16.16 -0.96
CA PRO A 295 -16.92 16.86 -1.89
C PRO A 295 -16.14 17.62 -2.95
N ILE A 296 -16.29 17.22 -4.21
CA ILE A 296 -15.75 17.94 -5.37
C ILE A 296 -16.44 19.30 -5.57
N ASP A 297 -17.71 19.36 -5.17
CA ASP A 297 -18.54 20.56 -5.06
C ASP A 297 -19.43 20.36 -3.83
N ALA A 298 -19.16 21.16 -2.79
CA ALA A 298 -19.79 21.00 -1.49
C ALA A 298 -21.31 21.24 -1.54
N GLU A 299 -21.76 22.26 -2.30
CA GLU A 299 -23.16 22.63 -2.39
C GLU A 299 -23.94 21.63 -3.26
N ALA A 300 -23.33 21.17 -4.37
CA ALA A 300 -23.97 20.21 -5.26
C ALA A 300 -24.16 18.82 -4.62
N LEU A 301 -23.28 18.42 -3.70
CA LEU A 301 -23.37 17.12 -3.01
C LEU A 301 -24.31 17.12 -1.80
N GLU A 302 -24.60 18.27 -1.20
CA GLU A 302 -25.38 18.36 0.03
C GLU A 302 -26.75 17.65 -0.07
N PRO A 303 -27.52 17.71 -1.17
CA PRO A 303 -28.76 16.95 -1.29
C PRO A 303 -28.59 15.43 -1.15
N ALA A 304 -27.47 14.87 -1.65
CA ALA A 304 -27.17 13.44 -1.52
C ALA A 304 -26.74 13.10 -0.08
N ILE A 305 -25.94 13.96 0.55
CA ILE A 305 -25.56 13.83 1.97
C ILE A 305 -26.81 13.86 2.86
N GLN A 306 -27.76 14.75 2.59
CA GLN A 306 -29.05 14.80 3.30
C GLN A 306 -29.85 13.52 3.17
N ARG A 307 -29.87 12.89 1.99
CA ARG A 307 -30.54 11.60 1.78
C ARG A 307 -29.88 10.48 2.59
N ALA A 308 -28.55 10.42 2.61
CA ALA A 308 -27.83 9.44 3.44
C ALA A 308 -28.11 9.65 4.93
N ALA A 309 -28.05 10.90 5.42
CA ALA A 309 -28.38 11.23 6.80
C ALA A 309 -29.84 10.88 7.16
N ALA A 310 -30.79 11.14 6.26
CA ALA A 310 -32.20 10.78 6.46
C ALA A 310 -32.44 9.26 6.48
N ALA A 311 -31.58 8.47 5.83
CA ALA A 311 -31.56 7.02 5.90
C ALA A 311 -30.85 6.47 7.16
N GLY A 312 -30.37 7.35 8.05
CA GLY A 312 -29.63 6.96 9.26
C GLY A 312 -28.18 6.55 8.99
N ILE A 313 -27.63 6.88 7.82
CA ILE A 313 -26.24 6.57 7.46
C ILE A 313 -25.36 7.77 7.83
N PRO A 314 -24.41 7.65 8.77
CA PRO A 314 -23.50 8.72 9.12
C PRO A 314 -22.57 9.05 7.94
N VAL A 315 -22.37 10.35 7.71
CA VAL A 315 -21.50 10.88 6.66
C VAL A 315 -20.40 11.73 7.27
N VAL A 316 -19.14 11.46 6.93
CA VAL A 316 -17.98 12.31 7.26
C VAL A 316 -17.42 12.93 5.98
N ALA A 317 -17.16 14.23 6.01
CA ALA A 317 -16.44 14.91 4.94
C ALA A 317 -14.93 14.77 5.16
N ILE A 318 -14.16 14.48 4.11
CA ILE A 318 -12.70 14.37 4.17
C ILE A 318 -12.04 15.24 3.10
N ASP A 319 -10.81 15.74 3.33
CA ASP A 319 -10.00 16.59 2.43
C ASP A 319 -10.61 17.97 2.07
N SER A 320 -11.83 17.95 1.51
CA SER A 320 -12.62 19.11 1.16
C SER A 320 -13.75 19.29 2.19
N PRO A 321 -13.91 20.48 2.80
CA PRO A 321 -14.98 20.71 3.74
C PRO A 321 -16.37 20.60 3.09
N PRO A 322 -17.40 20.21 3.84
CA PRO A 322 -18.77 20.14 3.32
C PRO A 322 -19.40 21.54 3.22
N ALA A 323 -20.61 21.62 2.66
CA ALA A 323 -21.34 22.88 2.56
C ALA A 323 -21.62 23.49 3.93
N LYS A 324 -21.80 24.81 3.99
CA LYS A 324 -22.12 25.49 5.24
C LYS A 324 -23.47 25.01 5.76
N GLY A 325 -23.50 24.46 6.98
CA GLY A 325 -24.71 23.88 7.57
C GLY A 325 -25.06 22.47 7.07
N SER A 326 -24.09 21.79 6.44
CA SER A 326 -24.25 20.42 5.93
C SER A 326 -24.70 19.42 7.00
N ARG A 327 -25.35 18.34 6.53
CA ARG A 327 -25.67 17.15 7.34
C ARG A 327 -24.50 16.19 7.54
N ALA A 328 -23.35 16.43 6.92
CA ALA A 328 -22.13 15.71 7.29
C ALA A 328 -21.82 15.95 8.78
N MET A 329 -21.52 14.87 9.51
CA MET A 329 -21.28 14.88 10.95
C MET A 329 -20.07 15.73 11.31
N LEU A 330 -19.01 15.56 10.53
CA LEU A 330 -17.67 16.00 10.82
C LEU A 330 -16.93 16.25 9.51
N TYR A 331 -15.98 17.19 9.53
CA TYR A 331 -14.95 17.33 8.54
C TYR A 331 -13.61 16.87 9.14
N ILE A 332 -12.92 15.95 8.47
CA ILE A 332 -11.56 15.50 8.83
C ILE A 332 -10.64 15.81 7.66
N GLY A 333 -9.72 16.74 7.84
CA GLY A 333 -8.84 17.15 6.76
C GLY A 333 -7.98 18.33 7.16
N THR A 334 -7.31 18.92 6.19
CA THR A 334 -6.47 20.10 6.44
C THR A 334 -7.33 21.32 6.77
N ASP A 335 -6.89 22.15 7.73
CA ASP A 335 -7.31 23.55 7.76
C ASP A 335 -6.77 24.27 6.52
N ASN A 336 -7.60 24.26 5.48
CA ASN A 336 -7.23 24.76 4.16
C ASN A 336 -6.92 26.26 4.15
N ALA A 337 -7.56 27.05 5.02
CA ALA A 337 -7.28 28.49 5.11
C ALA A 337 -5.95 28.74 5.81
N ALA A 338 -5.68 28.05 6.92
CA ALA A 338 -4.39 28.14 7.62
C ALA A 338 -3.23 27.68 6.71
N ALA A 339 -3.40 26.55 6.02
CA ALA A 339 -2.40 26.04 5.08
C ALA A 339 -2.15 27.00 3.90
N GLY A 340 -3.19 27.67 3.41
CA GLY A 340 -3.08 28.76 2.46
C GLY A 340 -2.25 29.94 2.99
N SER A 341 -2.51 30.39 4.22
CA SER A 341 -1.75 31.48 4.86
C SER A 341 -0.27 31.16 4.94
N ILE A 342 0.06 29.95 5.38
CA ILE A 342 1.44 29.46 5.44
C ILE A 342 2.10 29.50 4.05
N ALA A 343 1.40 29.07 2.99
CA ALA A 343 1.91 29.16 1.62
C ALA A 343 2.19 30.61 1.19
N GLY A 344 1.31 31.55 1.56
CA GLY A 344 1.46 32.97 1.28
C GLY A 344 2.68 33.57 1.99
N GLU A 345 2.84 33.28 3.27
CA GLU A 345 3.99 33.72 4.08
C GLU A 345 5.32 33.18 3.52
N MET A 346 5.32 31.93 3.05
CA MET A 346 6.48 31.32 2.39
C MET A 346 6.81 32.02 1.07
N MET A 347 5.80 32.36 0.25
CA MET A 347 6.02 33.12 -0.98
C MET A 347 6.59 34.51 -0.69
N ALA A 348 6.11 35.21 0.35
CA ALA A 348 6.65 36.49 0.77
C ALA A 348 8.13 36.39 1.21
N CYS A 349 8.54 35.26 1.79
CA CYS A 349 9.95 35.01 2.12
C CYS A 349 10.82 34.73 0.89
N LEU A 350 10.28 34.08 -0.13
CA LEU A 350 10.98 33.80 -1.38
C LEU A 350 11.11 35.04 -2.27
N LEU A 351 10.17 35.98 -2.16
CA LEU A 351 10.11 37.23 -2.93
C LEU A 351 10.09 38.45 -2.01
N PRO A 352 11.16 38.70 -1.22
CA PRO A 352 11.20 39.80 -0.25
C PRO A 352 11.16 41.19 -0.89
N GLN A 353 11.54 41.28 -2.17
CA GLN A 353 11.50 42.52 -2.96
C GLN A 353 10.14 42.73 -3.64
N GLY A 354 9.19 41.82 -3.44
CA GLY A 354 7.92 41.82 -4.15
C GLY A 354 7.99 41.16 -5.53
N GLY A 355 6.89 41.24 -6.26
CA GLY A 355 6.75 40.63 -7.58
C GLY A 355 5.34 40.16 -7.89
N ARG A 356 5.11 39.75 -9.13
CA ARG A 356 3.84 39.18 -9.58
C ARG A 356 3.84 37.67 -9.37
N VAL A 357 2.74 37.13 -8.85
CA VAL A 357 2.58 35.71 -8.52
C VAL A 357 1.42 35.12 -9.31
N ALA A 358 1.69 34.10 -10.11
CA ALA A 358 0.65 33.34 -10.81
C ALA A 358 0.05 32.26 -9.88
N THR A 359 -1.24 31.98 -10.02
CA THR A 359 -1.91 30.92 -9.25
C THR A 359 -2.64 29.94 -10.17
N GLN A 360 -2.70 28.67 -9.76
CA GLN A 360 -3.43 27.63 -10.49
C GLN A 360 -4.07 26.67 -9.51
N THR A 361 -5.30 26.25 -9.82
CA THR A 361 -6.09 25.31 -9.01
C THR A 361 -6.83 24.32 -9.90
N SER A 362 -7.28 23.20 -9.32
CA SER A 362 -8.14 22.26 -10.03
C SER A 362 -9.53 22.83 -10.27
N SER A 363 -10.20 23.33 -9.23
CA SER A 363 -11.49 24.00 -9.41
C SER A 363 -11.83 24.93 -8.25
N MET A 364 -12.38 26.10 -8.57
CA MET A 364 -12.93 27.05 -7.61
C MET A 364 -14.30 26.61 -7.07
N ALA A 365 -14.94 25.58 -7.65
CA ALA A 365 -16.12 24.96 -7.06
C ALA A 365 -15.78 24.21 -5.76
N ALA A 366 -14.57 23.66 -5.65
CA ALA A 366 -14.11 22.94 -4.48
C ALA A 366 -13.77 23.91 -3.33
N LEU A 367 -14.33 23.66 -2.14
CA LEU A 367 -14.20 24.57 -1.00
C LEU A 367 -12.77 24.60 -0.44
N ASN A 368 -12.06 23.47 -0.43
CA ASN A 368 -10.64 23.43 -0.04
C ASN A 368 -9.77 24.37 -0.90
N SER A 369 -9.97 24.37 -2.22
CA SER A 369 -9.24 25.21 -3.16
C SER A 369 -9.47 26.70 -2.91
N ARG A 370 -10.74 27.09 -2.67
CA ARG A 370 -11.09 28.47 -2.33
C ARG A 370 -10.45 28.92 -1.03
N LEU A 371 -10.57 28.10 0.03
CA LEU A 371 -10.01 28.41 1.33
C LEU A 371 -8.49 28.54 1.30
N ARG A 372 -7.78 27.68 0.54
CA ARG A 372 -6.33 27.80 0.35
C ARG A 372 -5.94 29.10 -0.35
N LEU A 373 -6.70 29.53 -1.35
CA LEU A 373 -6.42 30.76 -2.06
C LEU A 373 -6.73 32.00 -1.20
N GLU A 374 -7.85 32.00 -0.48
CA GLU A 374 -8.21 33.03 0.51
C GLU A 374 -7.13 33.14 1.59
N GLY A 375 -6.69 32.00 2.13
CA GLY A 375 -5.58 31.91 3.07
C GLY A 375 -4.29 32.47 2.47
N PHE A 376 -3.94 32.11 1.24
CA PHE A 376 -2.75 32.61 0.55
C PHE A 376 -2.76 34.13 0.45
N HIS A 377 -3.90 34.72 0.06
CA HIS A 377 -4.07 36.17 0.04
C HIS A 377 -3.89 36.81 1.42
N ALA A 378 -4.36 36.17 2.49
CA ALA A 378 -4.14 36.64 3.86
C ALA A 378 -2.65 36.55 4.26
N GLY A 379 -1.96 35.46 3.90
CA GLY A 379 -0.54 35.25 4.21
C GLY A 379 0.41 36.21 3.50
N VAL A 380 0.04 36.71 2.31
CA VAL A 380 0.80 37.76 1.61
C VAL A 380 0.36 39.18 1.98
N ALA A 381 -0.60 39.34 2.90
CA ALA A 381 -1.09 40.67 3.26
C ALA A 381 0.05 41.51 3.87
N GLY A 382 0.31 42.67 3.26
CA GLY A 382 1.40 43.57 3.65
C GLY A 382 2.73 43.31 2.93
N ALA A 383 2.87 42.22 2.16
CA ALA A 383 3.99 42.04 1.25
C ALA A 383 3.77 42.82 -0.04
N SER A 384 4.84 43.21 -0.73
CA SER A 384 4.79 43.88 -2.04
C SER A 384 4.52 42.89 -3.19
N LEU A 385 3.56 41.98 -3.00
CA LEU A 385 3.21 40.94 -3.97
C LEU A 385 1.88 41.26 -4.67
N ARG A 386 1.84 41.05 -5.98
CA ARG A 386 0.60 41.09 -6.78
C ARG A 386 0.24 39.67 -7.17
N VAL A 387 -0.86 39.15 -6.63
CA VAL A 387 -1.35 37.80 -6.90
C VAL A 387 -2.38 37.84 -8.02
N ASP A 388 -2.16 37.05 -9.07
CA ASP A 388 -3.08 36.93 -10.19
C ASP A 388 -4.24 35.97 -9.86
N PRO A 389 -5.42 36.14 -10.49
CA PRO A 389 -6.51 35.17 -10.40
C PRO A 389 -6.07 33.77 -10.84
N PRO A 390 -6.66 32.70 -10.28
CA PRO A 390 -6.23 31.34 -10.60
C PRO A 390 -6.70 30.91 -11.98
N THR A 391 -5.86 30.16 -12.69
CA THR A 391 -6.32 29.33 -13.81
C THR A 391 -6.88 28.00 -13.28
N GLU A 392 -7.95 27.49 -13.90
CA GLU A 392 -8.60 26.22 -13.53
C GLU A 392 -8.28 25.09 -14.51
N ASP A 393 -7.65 24.03 -14.01
CA ASP A 393 -7.33 22.83 -14.78
C ASP A 393 -8.47 21.79 -14.84
N LEU A 394 -9.50 21.95 -14.01
CA LEU A 394 -10.67 21.07 -13.97
C LEU A 394 -10.32 19.59 -13.80
N TYR A 395 -9.30 19.30 -13.00
CA TYR A 395 -8.77 17.96 -12.71
C TYR A 395 -8.11 17.27 -13.93
N ASP A 396 -7.74 18.04 -14.96
CA ASP A 396 -6.99 17.58 -16.13
C ASP A 396 -5.53 18.07 -16.04
N VAL A 397 -4.62 17.13 -15.77
CA VAL A 397 -3.19 17.40 -15.62
C VAL A 397 -2.55 17.95 -16.89
N GLU A 398 -2.96 17.47 -18.08
CA GLU A 398 -2.43 18.00 -19.33
C GLU A 398 -2.88 19.44 -19.56
N ARG A 399 -4.14 19.73 -19.21
CA ARG A 399 -4.65 21.10 -19.19
C ARG A 399 -3.88 21.97 -18.20
N ALA A 400 -3.59 21.48 -17.00
CA ALA A 400 -2.80 22.19 -16.00
C ALA A 400 -1.43 22.62 -16.56
N ILE A 401 -0.70 21.68 -17.18
CA ILE A 401 0.60 21.93 -17.80
C ILE A 401 0.51 22.96 -18.93
N ARG A 402 -0.48 22.83 -19.83
CA ARG A 402 -0.68 23.78 -20.93
C ARG A 402 -0.97 25.20 -20.42
N LEU A 403 -1.86 25.32 -19.42
CA LEU A 403 -2.22 26.61 -18.83
C LEU A 403 -1.04 27.26 -18.09
N ALA A 404 -0.27 26.47 -17.34
CA ALA A 404 0.92 26.98 -16.66
C ALA A 404 1.95 27.54 -17.65
N ALA A 405 2.23 26.82 -18.74
CA ALA A 405 3.13 27.28 -19.80
C ALA A 405 2.63 28.58 -20.45
N ALA A 406 1.35 28.60 -20.88
CA ALA A 406 0.76 29.79 -21.50
C ALA A 406 0.78 31.01 -20.57
N THR A 407 0.52 30.82 -19.27
CA THR A 407 0.59 31.89 -18.27
C THR A 407 1.99 32.49 -18.16
N LEU A 408 3.02 31.64 -18.08
CA LEU A 408 4.41 32.09 -17.96
C LEU A 408 4.97 32.70 -19.25
N GLU A 409 4.55 32.22 -20.42
CA GLU A 409 4.90 32.78 -21.73
C GLU A 409 4.28 34.17 -21.92
N ALA A 410 3.00 34.31 -21.59
CA ALA A 410 2.28 35.58 -21.74
C ALA A 410 2.71 36.64 -20.70
N ASN A 411 3.28 36.23 -19.57
CA ASN A 411 3.67 37.12 -18.48
C ASN A 411 5.11 36.84 -18.01
N PRO A 412 6.13 37.29 -18.77
CA PRO A 412 7.54 37.08 -18.41
C PRO A 412 7.95 37.72 -17.07
N ASP A 413 7.18 38.70 -16.58
CA ASP A 413 7.38 39.43 -15.32
C ASP A 413 6.92 38.66 -14.06
N VAL A 414 6.22 37.52 -14.22
CA VAL A 414 5.79 36.68 -13.10
C VAL A 414 7.03 36.14 -12.38
N ALA A 415 7.23 36.51 -11.11
CA ALA A 415 8.39 36.11 -10.31
C ALA A 415 8.13 34.88 -9.43
N GLY A 416 6.86 34.59 -9.13
CA GLY A 416 6.47 33.43 -8.31
C GLY A 416 5.23 32.72 -8.85
N ALA A 417 5.03 31.48 -8.41
CA ALA A 417 3.85 30.70 -8.71
C ALA A 417 3.39 29.88 -7.50
N PHE A 418 2.07 29.83 -7.29
CA PHE A 418 1.43 29.02 -6.27
C PHE A 418 0.51 27.98 -6.91
N GLY A 419 0.84 26.71 -6.68
CA GLY A 419 -0.03 25.58 -7.02
C GLY A 419 -0.91 25.20 -5.86
N VAL A 420 -2.23 25.36 -6.01
CA VAL A 420 -3.22 25.21 -4.93
C VAL A 420 -3.54 23.73 -4.61
N CYS A 421 -3.38 22.87 -5.62
CA CYS A 421 -3.53 21.41 -5.50
C CYS A 421 -2.24 20.70 -5.92
N SER A 422 -2.15 19.40 -5.56
CA SER A 422 -1.02 18.50 -5.82
C SER A 422 -0.36 18.62 -7.20
N GLU A 423 -1.15 18.75 -8.27
CA GLU A 423 -0.63 18.75 -9.66
C GLU A 423 -0.21 20.13 -10.16
N ASN A 424 -0.61 21.21 -9.49
CA ASN A 424 -0.44 22.58 -9.99
C ASN A 424 0.99 23.11 -9.79
N GLY A 425 1.61 22.81 -8.64
CA GLY A 425 3.00 23.14 -8.38
C GLY A 425 3.94 22.49 -9.43
N PRO A 426 3.85 21.16 -9.63
CA PRO A 426 4.54 20.47 -10.71
C PRO A 426 4.28 21.03 -12.11
N SER A 427 3.05 21.44 -12.42
CA SER A 427 2.70 22.03 -13.71
C SER A 427 3.48 23.33 -13.96
N PHE A 428 3.55 24.22 -12.96
CA PHE A 428 4.41 25.41 -13.03
C PHE A 428 5.89 25.08 -13.07
N GLY A 429 6.37 24.10 -12.30
CA GLY A 429 7.77 23.68 -12.31
C GLY A 429 8.21 23.14 -13.68
N LEU A 430 7.38 22.32 -14.32
CA LEU A 430 7.63 21.82 -15.67
C LEU A 430 7.64 22.94 -16.71
N ALA A 431 6.67 23.86 -16.63
CA ALA A 431 6.61 25.02 -17.50
C ALA A 431 7.85 25.92 -17.33
N ALA A 432 8.27 26.16 -16.09
CA ALA A 432 9.48 26.92 -15.78
C ALA A 432 10.73 26.26 -16.38
N LYS A 433 10.91 24.94 -16.22
CA LYS A 433 12.02 24.21 -16.86
C LYS A 433 12.02 24.38 -18.38
N ARG A 434 10.87 24.20 -19.05
CA ARG A 434 10.75 24.34 -20.51
C ARG A 434 11.11 25.74 -21.01
N LEU A 435 10.80 26.76 -20.23
CA LEU A 435 11.11 28.16 -20.55
C LEU A 435 12.52 28.59 -20.09
N GLY A 436 13.32 27.67 -19.53
CA GLY A 436 14.66 27.98 -19.03
C GLY A 436 14.66 28.81 -17.74
N ARG A 437 13.55 28.81 -17.00
CA ARG A 437 13.30 29.58 -15.76
C ARG A 437 13.28 28.70 -14.50
N GLY A 438 13.81 27.48 -14.58
CA GLY A 438 13.94 26.59 -13.43
C GLY A 438 14.84 27.21 -12.37
N GLY A 439 14.38 27.24 -11.11
CA GLY A 439 15.05 27.94 -10.00
C GLY A 439 14.78 29.44 -9.97
N ASP A 440 14.70 30.12 -11.12
CA ASP A 440 14.40 31.56 -11.19
C ASP A 440 12.95 31.87 -10.80
N LEU A 441 11.98 31.08 -11.29
CA LEU A 441 10.58 31.17 -10.85
C LEU A 441 10.43 30.53 -9.47
N LYS A 442 9.98 31.30 -8.47
CA LYS A 442 9.75 30.79 -7.11
C LYS A 442 8.43 30.05 -7.02
N VAL A 443 8.48 28.72 -6.90
CA VAL A 443 7.28 27.87 -6.89
C VAL A 443 7.00 27.31 -5.49
N ILE A 444 5.79 27.56 -4.99
CA ILE A 444 5.20 26.90 -3.82
C ILE A 444 4.17 25.88 -4.32
N ALA A 445 4.33 24.62 -3.93
CA ALA A 445 3.41 23.55 -4.26
C ALA A 445 2.53 23.14 -3.06
N PHE A 446 1.43 22.47 -3.33
CA PHE A 446 0.73 21.64 -2.36
C PHE A 446 1.10 20.17 -2.58
N ASP A 447 1.16 19.40 -1.50
CA ASP A 447 1.39 17.96 -1.44
C ASP A 447 2.76 17.48 -1.96
N LEU A 448 3.24 16.36 -1.43
CA LEU A 448 4.50 15.75 -1.85
C LEU A 448 4.30 14.66 -2.90
N VAL A 449 3.66 15.01 -4.01
CA VAL A 449 3.57 14.12 -5.17
C VAL A 449 4.93 13.90 -5.83
N ALA A 450 5.08 12.83 -6.63
CA ALA A 450 6.39 12.40 -7.09
C ALA A 450 7.08 13.47 -7.96
N PRO A 451 6.36 14.19 -8.84
CA PRO A 451 6.90 15.38 -9.48
C PRO A 451 7.34 16.47 -8.50
N THR A 452 6.56 16.76 -7.44
CA THR A 452 6.91 17.76 -6.43
C THR A 452 8.21 17.39 -5.71
N TYR A 453 8.33 16.12 -5.30
CA TYR A 453 9.56 15.59 -4.69
C TYR A 453 10.78 15.79 -5.60
N ALA A 454 10.67 15.36 -6.87
CA ALA A 454 11.77 15.47 -7.82
C ALA A 454 12.16 16.94 -8.04
N MET A 455 11.18 17.81 -8.20
CA MET A 455 11.41 19.23 -8.44
C MET A 455 11.90 19.99 -7.20
N LEU A 456 11.56 19.54 -5.98
CA LEU A 456 12.18 20.03 -4.74
C LEU A 456 13.68 19.72 -4.72
N ARG A 457 14.07 18.49 -5.09
CA ARG A 457 15.49 18.10 -5.21
C ARG A 457 16.23 18.88 -6.29
N ASP A 458 15.58 19.11 -7.42
CA ASP A 458 16.17 19.86 -8.52
C ASP A 458 16.23 21.38 -8.24
N GLY A 459 15.66 21.87 -7.14
CA GLY A 459 15.57 23.30 -6.83
C GLY A 459 14.59 24.07 -7.73
N VAL A 460 13.69 23.38 -8.43
CA VAL A 460 12.65 24.00 -9.26
C VAL A 460 11.41 24.36 -8.45
N ILE A 461 11.02 23.50 -7.51
CA ILE A 461 10.03 23.82 -6.49
C ILE A 461 10.77 24.15 -5.19
N HIS A 462 10.34 25.18 -4.49
CA HIS A 462 11.08 25.76 -3.37
C HIS A 462 10.48 25.35 -2.01
N ALA A 463 9.17 25.16 -1.96
CA ALA A 463 8.51 24.53 -0.82
C ALA A 463 7.25 23.78 -1.25
N ALA A 464 6.86 22.80 -0.45
CA ALA A 464 5.59 22.10 -0.54
C ALA A 464 4.85 22.20 0.79
N ILE A 465 3.57 22.57 0.75
CA ILE A 465 2.66 22.45 1.89
C ILE A 465 2.08 21.04 1.83
N VAL A 466 2.57 20.16 2.70
CA VAL A 466 2.26 18.74 2.64
C VAL A 466 1.19 18.39 3.66
N GLN A 467 0.12 17.78 3.20
CA GLN A 467 -1.00 17.36 4.03
C GLN A 467 -0.70 16.03 4.73
N ARG A 468 -1.53 15.64 5.71
CA ARG A 468 -1.46 14.32 6.34
C ARG A 468 -2.50 13.37 5.75
N GLU A 469 -2.35 13.08 4.46
CA GLU A 469 -3.38 12.41 3.66
C GLU A 469 -3.75 11.02 4.20
N HIS A 470 -2.75 10.26 4.64
CA HIS A 470 -2.97 8.94 5.22
C HIS A 470 -3.78 9.02 6.51
N ASP A 471 -3.47 10.00 7.38
CA ASP A 471 -4.16 10.19 8.66
C ASP A 471 -5.62 10.58 8.44
N MET A 472 -5.91 11.42 7.44
CA MET A 472 -7.29 11.77 7.04
C MET A 472 -8.09 10.51 6.71
N GLY A 473 -7.52 9.63 5.89
CA GLY A 473 -8.16 8.38 5.47
C GLY A 473 -8.37 7.42 6.64
N TYR A 474 -7.34 7.25 7.47
CA TYR A 474 -7.37 6.35 8.62
C TYR A 474 -8.38 6.82 9.68
N GLN A 475 -8.29 8.09 10.09
CA GLN A 475 -9.18 8.67 11.10
C GLN A 475 -10.65 8.71 10.64
N ALA A 476 -10.91 8.89 9.35
CA ALA A 476 -12.27 8.83 8.83
C ALA A 476 -12.92 7.46 9.04
N VAL A 477 -12.20 6.37 8.76
CA VAL A 477 -12.71 5.02 9.01
C VAL A 477 -12.87 4.78 10.52
N GLN A 478 -11.89 5.20 11.32
CA GLN A 478 -11.94 5.06 12.78
C GLN A 478 -13.19 5.75 13.38
N VAL A 479 -13.41 7.03 13.08
CA VAL A 479 -14.55 7.79 13.57
C VAL A 479 -15.87 7.17 13.12
N LEU A 480 -15.94 6.66 11.88
CA LEU A 480 -17.13 5.99 11.38
C LEU A 480 -17.38 4.65 12.09
N CYS A 481 -16.35 3.86 12.37
CA CYS A 481 -16.45 2.64 13.18
C CYS A 481 -16.94 2.94 14.60
N GLU A 482 -16.36 3.94 15.27
CA GLU A 482 -16.80 4.37 16.59
C GLU A 482 -18.25 4.85 16.57
N THR A 483 -18.66 5.55 15.51
CA THR A 483 -20.04 6.02 15.32
C THR A 483 -21.01 4.87 15.14
N ILE A 484 -20.63 3.82 14.39
CA ILE A 484 -21.43 2.61 14.24
C ILE A 484 -21.58 1.88 15.59
N ALA A 485 -20.50 1.79 16.38
CA ALA A 485 -20.48 1.07 17.63
C ALA A 485 -21.20 1.79 18.79
N ARG A 486 -21.01 3.11 18.91
CA ARG A 486 -21.43 3.93 20.08
C ARG A 486 -22.61 4.85 19.77
N GLY A 487 -22.94 5.04 18.49
CA GLY A 487 -23.95 5.97 18.02
C GLY A 487 -23.41 7.39 17.80
N PHE A 488 -24.10 8.11 16.92
CA PHE A 488 -23.75 9.46 16.45
C PHE A 488 -23.60 10.50 17.57
N GLU A 489 -24.54 10.56 18.51
CA GLU A 489 -24.55 11.59 19.56
C GLU A 489 -23.38 11.45 20.53
N ALA A 490 -22.99 10.21 20.86
CA ALA A 490 -21.88 9.92 21.75
C ALA A 490 -20.56 10.41 21.17
N VAL A 491 -20.24 10.00 19.93
CA VAL A 491 -19.01 10.42 19.24
C VAL A 491 -19.00 11.95 19.06
N LEU A 492 -20.12 12.55 18.63
CA LEU A 492 -20.16 13.99 18.38
C LEU A 492 -19.90 14.82 19.66
N SER A 493 -20.27 14.33 20.85
CA SER A 493 -20.00 15.00 22.12
C SER A 493 -18.51 15.09 22.49
N GLU A 494 -17.69 14.20 21.92
CA GLU A 494 -16.23 14.15 22.12
C GLU A 494 -15.47 14.93 21.04
N MET A 495 -16.17 15.37 19.99
CA MET A 495 -15.59 16.11 18.87
C MET A 495 -15.52 17.62 19.16
N PRO A 496 -14.60 18.35 18.48
CA PRO A 496 -14.52 19.80 18.58
C PRO A 496 -15.86 20.47 18.22
N ALA A 497 -16.17 21.59 18.89
CA ALA A 497 -17.38 22.36 18.59
C ALA A 497 -17.44 22.87 17.14
N SER A 498 -16.28 23.06 16.51
CA SER A 498 -16.15 23.40 15.08
C SER A 498 -16.60 22.28 14.14
N ARG A 499 -16.73 21.04 14.64
CA ARG A 499 -16.90 19.80 13.86
C ARG A 499 -15.83 19.64 12.76
N CYS A 500 -14.66 20.21 13.01
CA CYS A 500 -13.49 20.15 12.14
C CYS A 500 -12.35 19.51 12.94
N VAL A 501 -11.86 18.38 12.45
CA VAL A 501 -10.63 17.74 12.93
C VAL A 501 -9.54 18.07 11.92
N ASP A 502 -8.70 19.04 12.28
CA ASP A 502 -7.54 19.39 11.47
C ASP A 502 -6.46 18.31 11.61
N THR A 503 -6.13 17.66 10.50
CA THR A 503 -5.00 16.70 10.49
C THR A 503 -3.65 17.41 10.50
N GLY A 504 -3.63 18.70 10.18
CA GLY A 504 -2.45 19.55 10.09
C GLY A 504 -1.69 19.42 8.77
N VAL A 505 -0.71 20.30 8.59
CA VAL A 505 0.21 20.33 7.46
C VAL A 505 1.66 20.40 7.92
N ASP A 506 2.55 19.90 7.08
CA ASP A 506 3.99 20.11 7.21
C ASP A 506 4.49 21.00 6.07
N VAL A 507 5.24 22.05 6.40
CA VAL A 507 5.97 22.81 5.38
C VAL A 507 7.26 22.07 5.08
N VAL A 508 7.37 21.54 3.86
CA VAL A 508 8.50 20.76 3.42
C VAL A 508 9.30 21.54 2.40
N THR A 509 10.60 21.64 2.64
CA THR A 509 11.58 22.31 1.78
C THR A 509 12.74 21.35 1.56
N LEU A 510 13.61 21.66 0.60
CA LEU A 510 14.80 20.83 0.38
C LEU A 510 15.67 20.75 1.65
N GLU A 511 15.83 21.87 2.36
CA GLU A 511 16.59 21.95 3.60
C GLU A 511 15.76 22.53 4.74
N ARG A 512 16.10 22.15 5.98
CA ARG A 512 15.42 22.65 7.18
C ARG A 512 15.57 24.16 7.27
N THR A 513 14.46 24.86 7.49
CA THR A 513 14.46 26.27 7.88
C THR A 513 13.77 26.44 9.23
N GLU A 514 13.73 27.67 9.74
CA GLU A 514 12.98 27.97 10.97
C GLU A 514 11.47 27.66 10.84
N ARG A 515 10.95 27.67 9.61
CA ARG A 515 9.52 27.54 9.30
C ARG A 515 9.18 26.24 8.56
N SER A 516 10.15 25.36 8.38
CA SER A 516 9.98 24.14 7.57
C SER A 516 10.81 22.99 8.10
N ILE A 517 10.34 21.79 7.79
CA ILE A 517 11.12 20.56 7.95
C ILE A 517 11.80 20.23 6.62
N ALA A 518 13.01 19.68 6.73
CA ALA A 518 13.72 19.24 5.55
C ALA A 518 13.03 18.00 4.96
N LEU A 519 13.01 17.89 3.64
CA LEU A 519 12.36 16.80 2.91
C LEU A 519 12.76 15.37 3.37
N ALA A 520 14.00 15.09 3.76
CA ALA A 520 14.44 13.79 4.28
C ALA A 520 13.93 13.57 5.70
N ASP A 521 13.90 14.60 6.53
CA ASP A 521 13.32 14.51 7.87
C ASP A 521 11.82 14.20 7.75
N TYR A 522 11.11 14.87 6.85
CA TYR A 522 9.73 14.55 6.55
C TYR A 522 9.57 13.12 6.06
N LEU A 523 10.40 12.64 5.13
CA LEU A 523 10.34 11.27 4.63
C LEU A 523 10.67 10.23 5.71
N ALA A 524 11.52 10.55 6.68
CA ALA A 524 11.78 9.70 7.84
C ALA A 524 10.56 9.69 8.78
N MET A 525 10.05 10.87 9.14
CA MET A 525 8.95 11.08 10.08
C MET A 525 7.60 10.56 9.57
N SER A 526 7.27 10.80 8.30
CA SER A 526 5.96 10.48 7.71
C SER A 526 5.64 9.00 7.82
N SER A 527 6.65 8.15 7.75
CA SER A 527 6.44 6.70 7.90
C SER A 527 6.31 6.27 9.35
N ALA A 528 7.04 6.92 10.27
CA ALA A 528 6.83 6.70 11.70
C ALA A 528 5.41 7.12 12.13
N ARG A 529 4.87 8.21 11.55
CA ARG A 529 3.49 8.64 11.78
C ARG A 529 2.46 7.61 11.31
N LYS A 530 2.64 7.03 10.13
CA LYS A 530 1.75 5.96 9.61
C LYS A 530 1.70 4.71 10.50
N ILE A 531 2.76 4.47 11.28
CA ILE A 531 2.80 3.39 12.27
C ILE A 531 2.11 3.85 13.56
N ALA A 532 2.42 5.06 14.03
CA ALA A 532 1.84 5.61 15.26
C ALA A 532 0.33 5.89 15.15
N SER A 533 -0.19 6.12 13.93
CA SER A 533 -1.62 6.25 13.68
C SER A 533 -2.39 4.93 13.87
N ARG A 534 -1.69 3.79 13.96
CA ARG A 534 -2.32 2.50 14.26
C ARG A 534 -2.65 2.44 15.75
N SER A 535 -3.92 2.24 16.08
CA SER A 535 -4.31 2.01 17.47
C SER A 535 -3.97 0.57 17.84
N PRO A 536 -3.28 0.31 18.98
CA PRO A 536 -2.87 -1.03 19.39
C PRO A 536 -4.00 -1.88 20.01
N ASP A 537 -5.25 -1.40 19.99
CA ASP A 537 -6.39 -2.12 20.58
C ASP A 537 -6.70 -3.39 19.78
N GLU A 538 -7.03 -4.47 20.48
CA GLU A 538 -7.33 -5.76 19.88
C GLU A 538 -8.45 -5.64 18.83
N PRO A 539 -8.32 -6.29 17.67
CA PRO A 539 -9.33 -6.23 16.61
C PRO A 539 -10.68 -6.69 17.17
N SER A 540 -11.64 -5.77 17.23
CA SER A 540 -13.01 -6.13 17.58
C SER A 540 -13.58 -6.99 16.45
N SER A 541 -13.89 -8.24 16.76
CA SER A 541 -14.39 -9.19 15.80
C SER A 541 -15.86 -8.89 15.49
N ASP A 542 -16.14 -7.96 14.59
CA ASP A 542 -17.49 -7.78 14.04
C ASP A 542 -17.48 -7.80 12.49
N HIS A 543 -17.92 -8.92 11.95
CA HIS A 543 -17.76 -9.28 10.53
C HIS A 543 -19.05 -9.03 9.75
N GLY A 544 -19.34 -7.77 9.42
CA GLY A 544 -20.48 -7.50 8.52
C GLY A 544 -20.73 -6.05 8.08
N HIS A 545 -19.98 -5.07 8.58
CA HIS A 545 -20.25 -3.66 8.27
C HIS A 545 -19.42 -3.19 7.07
N LYS A 546 -20.13 -2.73 6.03
CA LYS A 546 -19.56 -2.12 4.83
C LYS A 546 -19.51 -0.61 5.02
N ILE A 547 -18.31 -0.03 4.97
CA ILE A 547 -18.06 1.41 4.96
C ILE A 547 -17.65 1.82 3.54
N LEU A 548 -18.27 2.86 3.00
CA LEU A 548 -17.92 3.42 1.70
C LEU A 548 -17.09 4.69 1.89
N VAL A 549 -15.95 4.78 1.21
CA VAL A 549 -15.17 6.02 1.09
C VAL A 549 -15.15 6.47 -0.36
N ILE A 550 -15.54 7.72 -0.60
CA ILE A 550 -15.63 8.33 -1.93
C ILE A 550 -14.55 9.41 -2.04
N GLY A 551 -13.54 9.14 -2.85
CA GLY A 551 -12.45 10.08 -3.14
C GLY A 551 -12.29 10.40 -4.62
N MET A 552 -11.14 10.95 -4.98
CA MET A 552 -10.78 11.34 -6.35
C MET A 552 -9.50 10.63 -6.84
N ALA A 553 -9.24 9.41 -6.36
CA ALA A 553 -8.11 8.61 -6.85
C ALA A 553 -8.22 8.36 -8.36
N GLU A 554 -7.07 8.21 -9.03
CA GLU A 554 -7.06 7.72 -10.40
C GLU A 554 -7.67 6.32 -10.44
N ASN A 555 -8.34 5.97 -11.55
CA ASN A 555 -8.72 4.60 -11.82
C ASN A 555 -7.44 3.80 -12.04
N VAL A 556 -6.93 3.20 -10.97
CA VAL A 556 -5.82 2.25 -11.07
C VAL A 556 -6.36 1.04 -11.81
N HIS A 557 -5.78 0.73 -12.97
CA HIS A 557 -6.10 -0.52 -13.64
C HIS A 557 -5.86 -1.68 -12.65
N PRO A 558 -6.78 -2.65 -12.55
CA PRO A 558 -6.53 -3.80 -11.71
C PRO A 558 -5.24 -4.49 -12.15
N VAL A 559 -4.55 -5.12 -11.20
CA VAL A 559 -3.43 -6.00 -11.51
C VAL A 559 -3.92 -7.01 -12.55
N GLN A 560 -3.24 -7.06 -13.69
CA GLN A 560 -3.58 -8.04 -14.71
C GLN A 560 -2.95 -9.38 -14.35
N GLU A 561 -3.75 -10.43 -14.36
CA GLU A 561 -3.30 -11.79 -14.16
C GLU A 561 -3.37 -12.54 -15.49
N ARG A 562 -2.26 -13.18 -15.88
CA ARG A 562 -2.21 -14.05 -17.05
C ARG A 562 -1.32 -15.26 -16.80
N GLN A 563 -1.66 -16.36 -17.45
CA GLN A 563 -0.84 -17.57 -17.48
C GLN A 563 -0.04 -17.60 -18.78
N ILE A 564 1.25 -17.91 -18.69
CA ILE A 564 2.15 -18.03 -19.83
C ILE A 564 2.90 -19.36 -19.78
N ARG A 565 3.31 -19.86 -20.95
CA ARG A 565 4.27 -20.96 -21.07
C ARG A 565 5.56 -20.43 -21.66
N VAL A 566 6.67 -20.70 -21.00
CA VAL A 566 7.99 -20.27 -21.44
C VAL A 566 8.93 -21.45 -21.56
N GLY A 567 9.63 -21.49 -22.69
CA GLY A 567 10.68 -22.47 -22.95
C GLY A 567 11.97 -22.14 -22.19
N ARG A 568 12.93 -23.07 -22.23
CA ARG A 568 14.24 -22.85 -21.58
C ARG A 568 15.04 -21.70 -22.19
N ASP A 569 14.87 -21.43 -23.46
CA ASP A 569 15.65 -20.40 -24.16
C ASP A 569 15.08 -18.99 -23.97
N SER A 570 14.07 -18.82 -23.12
CA SER A 570 13.52 -17.53 -22.71
C SER A 570 14.39 -16.87 -21.63
N LEU A 571 14.31 -15.53 -21.52
CA LEU A 571 15.02 -14.78 -20.48
C LEU A 571 14.58 -15.24 -19.09
N ILE A 572 13.27 -15.40 -18.88
CA ILE A 572 12.72 -15.91 -17.63
C ILE A 572 13.16 -17.36 -17.42
N GLY A 573 13.12 -18.19 -18.47
CA GLY A 573 13.62 -19.56 -18.41
C GLY A 573 15.10 -19.63 -17.97
N TRP A 574 15.94 -18.72 -18.48
CA TRP A 574 17.34 -18.58 -18.08
C TRP A 574 17.49 -18.18 -16.62
N ILE A 575 16.77 -17.14 -16.16
CA ILE A 575 16.76 -16.69 -14.76
C ILE A 575 16.38 -17.83 -13.81
N MET A 576 15.37 -18.62 -14.16
CA MET A 576 14.92 -19.76 -13.36
C MET A 576 16.00 -20.85 -13.20
N ARG A 577 16.91 -21.00 -14.18
CA ARG A 577 17.99 -22.00 -14.15
C ARG A 577 19.29 -21.47 -13.55
N SER A 578 19.72 -20.29 -13.99
CA SER A 578 20.96 -19.67 -13.51
C SER A 578 20.81 -19.22 -12.06
N ALA A 579 19.58 -18.94 -11.65
CA ALA A 579 19.25 -18.23 -10.43
C ALA A 579 20.02 -16.91 -10.32
N CYS A 580 20.51 -16.31 -11.40
CA CYS A 580 21.28 -15.05 -11.36
C CYS A 580 20.43 -13.87 -11.86
N PRO A 581 20.55 -12.68 -11.26
CA PRO A 581 19.91 -11.48 -11.80
C PRO A 581 20.55 -11.07 -13.13
N ARG A 582 19.80 -10.36 -13.98
CA ARG A 582 20.30 -9.83 -15.25
C ARG A 582 19.64 -8.50 -15.58
N VAL A 583 20.45 -7.52 -15.98
CA VAL A 583 20.00 -6.27 -16.59
C VAL A 583 20.27 -6.37 -18.08
N VAL A 584 19.26 -6.14 -18.90
CA VAL A 584 19.32 -6.27 -20.36
C VAL A 584 18.97 -4.93 -20.98
N ASN A 585 19.79 -4.49 -21.93
CA ASN A 585 19.47 -3.37 -22.82
C ASN A 585 18.83 -3.95 -24.10
N PRO A 586 17.52 -3.72 -24.38
CA PRO A 586 16.84 -4.23 -25.57
C PRO A 586 17.35 -3.68 -26.90
N ASP A 587 18.22 -2.66 -26.89
CA ASP A 587 18.92 -2.14 -28.06
C ASP A 587 20.27 -2.83 -28.33
N SER A 588 20.76 -3.67 -27.41
CA SER A 588 21.99 -4.44 -27.59
C SER A 588 21.77 -5.72 -28.42
N SER A 589 22.85 -6.41 -28.79
CA SER A 589 22.80 -7.73 -29.45
C SER A 589 22.12 -8.81 -28.59
N GLU A 590 21.89 -8.57 -27.29
CA GLU A 590 21.18 -9.51 -26.42
C GLU A 590 19.72 -9.73 -26.82
N ARG A 591 19.12 -8.83 -27.62
CA ARG A 591 17.77 -9.02 -28.21
C ARG A 591 17.68 -10.26 -29.11
N GLU A 592 18.81 -10.69 -29.67
CA GLU A 592 18.88 -11.89 -30.53
C GLU A 592 18.88 -13.18 -29.72
N ALA A 593 19.20 -13.09 -28.42
CA ALA A 593 19.24 -14.23 -27.51
C ALA A 593 17.87 -14.58 -26.90
N PHE A 594 16.95 -13.61 -26.77
CA PHE A 594 15.68 -13.79 -26.07
C PHE A 594 14.51 -13.09 -26.79
N ARG A 595 13.47 -13.84 -27.17
CA ARG A 595 12.28 -13.29 -27.87
C ARG A 595 11.54 -12.24 -27.04
N GLU A 596 11.43 -12.43 -25.73
CA GLU A 596 10.72 -11.51 -24.83
C GLU A 596 11.39 -10.13 -24.74
N VAL A 597 12.69 -10.03 -25.01
CA VAL A 597 13.43 -8.77 -25.06
C VAL A 597 13.05 -7.96 -26.31
N ALA A 598 12.75 -8.64 -27.42
CA ALA A 598 12.25 -7.98 -28.63
C ALA A 598 10.82 -7.45 -28.42
N ASP A 599 9.93 -8.22 -27.79
CA ASP A 599 8.56 -7.78 -27.49
C ASP A 599 8.55 -6.56 -26.54
N ALA A 600 9.41 -6.56 -25.52
CA ALA A 600 9.53 -5.43 -24.59
C ALA A 600 9.99 -4.14 -25.27
N ARG A 601 10.86 -4.24 -26.29
CA ARG A 601 11.33 -3.10 -27.09
C ARG A 601 10.21 -2.50 -27.93
N GLU A 602 9.36 -3.32 -28.54
CA GLU A 602 8.19 -2.82 -29.31
C GLU A 602 7.23 -2.03 -28.41
N LEU A 603 7.17 -2.39 -27.13
CA LEU A 603 6.41 -1.66 -26.11
C LEU A 603 7.14 -0.44 -25.54
N GLY A 604 8.29 -0.05 -26.11
CA GLY A 604 9.04 1.16 -25.72
C GLY A 604 10.10 0.97 -24.63
N THR A 605 10.30 -0.26 -24.13
CA THR A 605 11.28 -0.54 -23.08
C THR A 605 12.72 -0.42 -23.60
N ARG A 606 13.57 0.31 -22.85
CA ARG A 606 15.00 0.53 -23.12
C ARG A 606 15.92 -0.07 -22.05
N THR A 607 15.40 -0.41 -20.87
CA THR A 607 16.12 -1.19 -19.86
C THR A 607 15.18 -2.22 -19.23
N LEU A 608 15.62 -3.47 -19.17
CA LEU A 608 14.97 -4.57 -18.47
C LEU A 608 15.83 -5.02 -17.28
N ALA A 609 15.25 -5.14 -16.09
CA ALA A 609 15.90 -5.77 -14.95
C ALA A 609 15.11 -7.00 -14.50
N CYS A 610 15.76 -8.16 -14.50
CA CYS A 610 15.17 -9.43 -14.10
C CYS A 610 15.90 -9.99 -12.88
N VAL A 611 15.16 -10.24 -11.79
CA VAL A 611 15.71 -10.70 -10.52
C VAL A 611 14.99 -11.97 -10.07
N PRO A 612 15.70 -13.06 -9.72
CA PRO A 612 15.08 -14.32 -9.32
C PRO A 612 14.48 -14.25 -7.91
N LEU A 613 13.31 -14.86 -7.72
CA LEU A 613 12.68 -15.10 -6.42
C LEU A 613 13.24 -16.40 -5.82
N ARG A 614 14.34 -16.29 -5.06
CA ARG A 614 15.04 -17.45 -4.50
C ARG A 614 14.46 -17.84 -3.14
N SER A 615 14.11 -19.11 -2.98
CA SER A 615 13.76 -19.72 -1.70
C SER A 615 14.70 -20.87 -1.35
N ARG A 616 14.55 -21.46 -0.15
CA ARG A 616 15.32 -22.65 0.24
C ARG A 616 15.01 -23.87 -0.65
N ALA A 617 13.82 -23.93 -1.23
CA ALA A 617 13.37 -25.02 -2.09
C ALA A 617 13.77 -24.85 -3.58
N GLY A 618 14.26 -23.67 -3.98
CA GLY A 618 14.66 -23.37 -5.36
C GLY A 618 14.26 -21.98 -5.81
N VAL A 619 14.23 -21.74 -7.12
CA VAL A 619 13.74 -20.49 -7.70
C VAL A 619 12.23 -20.61 -7.90
N LEU A 620 11.45 -19.80 -7.18
CA LEU A 620 9.98 -19.81 -7.23
C LEU A 620 9.41 -19.03 -8.41
N GLY A 621 10.23 -18.19 -9.04
CA GLY A 621 9.81 -17.23 -10.04
C GLY A 621 10.82 -16.11 -10.25
N ALA A 622 10.37 -14.99 -10.81
CA ALA A 622 11.18 -13.80 -11.07
C ALA A 622 10.38 -12.52 -10.87
N LEU A 623 11.08 -11.45 -10.49
CA LEU A 623 10.61 -10.08 -10.53
C LEU A 623 11.20 -9.40 -11.78
N VAL A 624 10.35 -8.85 -12.64
CA VAL A 624 10.77 -8.24 -13.92
C VAL A 624 10.35 -6.78 -13.96
N LEU A 625 11.28 -5.89 -14.25
CA LEU A 625 11.06 -4.44 -14.26
C LEU A 625 11.45 -3.86 -15.62
N HIS A 626 10.64 -2.91 -16.08
CA HIS A 626 10.77 -2.27 -17.40
C HIS A 626 10.96 -0.77 -17.23
N SER A 627 11.89 -0.17 -17.96
CA SER A 627 12.08 1.27 -18.04
C SER A 627 12.24 1.73 -19.49
N GLU A 628 11.71 2.90 -19.81
CA GLU A 628 11.88 3.58 -21.11
C GLU A 628 13.21 4.35 -21.20
N ARG A 629 13.99 4.40 -20.11
CA ARG A 629 15.33 5.03 -20.08
C ARG A 629 16.41 4.01 -20.44
N GLU A 630 17.41 4.44 -21.19
CA GLU A 630 18.63 3.67 -21.41
C GLU A 630 19.49 3.65 -20.13
N ASP A 631 20.13 2.51 -19.87
CA ASP A 631 21.00 2.26 -18.71
C ASP A 631 20.38 2.70 -17.37
N ALA A 632 19.09 2.44 -17.22
CA ALA A 632 18.29 2.97 -16.12
C ALA A 632 18.64 2.35 -14.75
N CYS A 633 19.15 1.13 -14.72
CA CYS A 633 19.38 0.34 -13.50
C CYS A 633 20.84 0.38 -13.08
N THR A 634 21.16 1.05 -11.98
CA THR A 634 22.51 1.05 -11.42
C THR A 634 22.79 -0.23 -10.62
N ALA A 635 24.05 -0.46 -10.26
CA ALA A 635 24.42 -1.57 -9.37
C ALA A 635 23.74 -1.49 -7.99
N GLY A 636 23.55 -0.27 -7.47
CA GLY A 636 22.82 -0.04 -6.23
C GLY A 636 21.34 -0.37 -6.36
N ASP A 637 20.73 0.00 -7.49
CA ASP A 637 19.34 -0.35 -7.78
C ASP A 637 19.15 -1.86 -7.84
N LEU A 638 20.01 -2.57 -8.57
CA LEU A 638 19.94 -4.01 -8.70
C LEU A 638 20.06 -4.71 -7.33
N ALA A 639 20.98 -4.25 -6.48
CA ALA A 639 21.15 -4.80 -5.14
C ALA A 639 19.92 -4.64 -4.25
N LEU A 640 19.17 -3.53 -4.37
CA LEU A 640 17.89 -3.36 -3.67
C LEU A 640 16.83 -4.32 -4.22
N LEU A 641 16.72 -4.45 -5.55
CA LEU A 641 15.77 -5.37 -6.18
C LEU A 641 16.00 -6.81 -5.74
N GLU A 642 17.26 -7.23 -5.60
CA GLU A 642 17.62 -8.55 -5.03
C GLU A 642 17.15 -8.74 -3.59
N ARG A 643 17.29 -7.72 -2.72
CA ARG A 643 16.79 -7.79 -1.34
C ARG A 643 15.27 -7.93 -1.32
N VAL A 644 14.57 -7.12 -2.11
CA VAL A 644 13.10 -7.14 -2.20
C VAL A 644 12.60 -8.49 -2.74
N ALA A 645 13.23 -9.00 -3.82
CA ALA A 645 12.91 -10.29 -4.40
C ALA A 645 13.14 -11.45 -3.40
N SER A 646 14.18 -11.36 -2.57
CA SER A 646 14.46 -12.36 -1.53
C SER A 646 13.37 -12.38 -0.46
N VAL A 647 12.90 -11.21 -0.01
CA VAL A 647 11.79 -11.13 0.96
C VAL A 647 10.49 -11.61 0.33
N ALA A 648 10.16 -11.17 -0.90
CA ALA A 648 8.97 -11.61 -1.61
C ALA A 648 8.93 -13.14 -1.83
N ALA A 649 10.08 -13.77 -2.08
CA ALA A 649 10.18 -15.22 -2.20
C ALA A 649 9.78 -15.94 -0.91
N VAL A 650 10.21 -15.44 0.27
CA VAL A 650 9.79 -15.98 1.58
C VAL A 650 8.28 -15.86 1.75
N VAL A 651 7.70 -14.73 1.36
CA VAL A 651 6.25 -14.47 1.46
C VAL A 651 5.46 -15.46 0.60
N ILE A 652 5.87 -15.66 -0.64
CA ILE A 652 5.23 -16.59 -1.59
C ILE A 652 5.37 -18.04 -1.11
N GLU A 653 6.53 -18.42 -0.57
CA GLU A 653 6.76 -19.76 -0.01
C GLU A 653 5.81 -20.04 1.15
N ASN A 654 5.70 -19.10 2.09
CA ASN A 654 4.79 -19.18 3.24
C ASN A 654 3.33 -19.26 2.81
N ALA A 655 2.92 -18.45 1.82
CA ALA A 655 1.59 -18.49 1.23
C ALA A 655 1.23 -19.88 0.70
N ARG A 656 2.15 -20.48 -0.07
CA ARG A 656 1.96 -21.84 -0.63
C ARG A 656 1.91 -22.90 0.46
N LEU A 657 2.71 -22.77 1.51
CA LEU A 657 2.68 -23.70 2.64
C LEU A 657 1.34 -23.62 3.39
N LEU A 658 0.85 -22.42 3.67
CA LEU A 658 -0.45 -22.21 4.32
C LEU A 658 -1.61 -22.75 3.47
N SER A 659 -1.61 -22.50 2.16
CA SER A 659 -2.63 -23.07 1.26
C SER A 659 -2.63 -24.58 1.27
N ARG A 660 -1.44 -25.21 1.22
CA ARG A 660 -1.30 -26.68 1.32
C ARG A 660 -1.81 -27.22 2.66
N ILE A 661 -1.51 -26.53 3.77
CA ILE A 661 -2.03 -26.90 5.09
C ILE A 661 -3.56 -26.80 5.11
N LYS A 662 -4.14 -25.70 4.63
CA LYS A 662 -5.60 -25.51 4.57
C LYS A 662 -6.29 -26.57 3.73
N GLU A 663 -5.77 -26.90 2.56
CA GLU A 663 -6.28 -27.98 1.71
C GLU A 663 -6.24 -29.31 2.46
N ARG A 664 -5.09 -29.64 3.09
CA ARG A 664 -4.96 -30.90 3.82
C ARG A 664 -5.88 -30.98 5.03
N THR A 665 -6.08 -29.88 5.75
CA THR A 665 -7.05 -29.81 6.84
C THR A 665 -8.48 -30.03 6.34
N ARG A 666 -8.90 -29.40 5.24
CA ARG A 666 -10.22 -29.62 4.64
C ARG A 666 -10.43 -31.07 4.21
N GLU A 667 -9.41 -31.71 3.64
CA GLU A 667 -9.44 -33.14 3.30
C GLU A 667 -9.62 -34.01 4.55
N LEU A 668 -8.88 -33.73 5.62
CA LEU A 668 -8.99 -34.45 6.89
C LEU A 668 -10.37 -34.27 7.54
N GLU A 669 -10.92 -33.04 7.54
CA GLU A 669 -12.27 -32.77 8.03
C GLU A 669 -13.34 -33.48 7.20
N ALA A 670 -13.18 -33.53 5.87
CA ALA A 670 -14.08 -34.26 5.00
C ALA A 670 -14.05 -35.78 5.29
N LEU A 671 -12.85 -36.34 5.54
CA LEU A 671 -12.69 -37.73 5.96
C LEU A 671 -13.33 -37.99 7.33
N SER A 672 -13.11 -37.12 8.31
CA SER A 672 -13.68 -37.24 9.66
C SER A 672 -15.20 -37.20 9.63
N ARG A 673 -15.80 -36.25 8.90
CA ARG A 673 -17.26 -36.18 8.70
C ARG A 673 -17.82 -37.45 8.06
N ARG A 674 -17.07 -38.05 7.13
CA ARG A 674 -17.47 -39.32 6.51
C ARG A 674 -17.45 -40.48 7.51
N GLN A 675 -16.47 -40.50 8.41
CA GLN A 675 -16.39 -41.50 9.49
C GLN A 675 -17.54 -41.35 10.50
N GLU A 676 -17.88 -40.12 10.90
CA GLU A 676 -19.01 -39.85 11.80
C GLU A 676 -20.35 -40.25 11.18
N ALA A 677 -20.59 -39.93 9.91
CA ALA A 677 -21.82 -40.33 9.20
C ALA A 677 -21.98 -41.86 9.14
N LEU A 678 -20.88 -42.60 8.98
CA LEU A 678 -20.89 -44.07 9.05
C LEU A 678 -21.25 -44.57 10.45
N LEU A 679 -20.73 -43.95 11.51
CA LEU A 679 -21.05 -44.30 12.90
C LEU A 679 -22.52 -43.99 13.24
N ASP A 680 -23.07 -42.87 12.76
CA ASP A 680 -24.46 -42.50 12.98
C ASP A 680 -25.44 -43.44 12.26
N THR A 681 -25.09 -43.87 11.03
CA THR A 681 -25.85 -44.91 10.30
C THR A 681 -25.89 -46.22 11.09
N ILE A 682 -24.78 -46.64 11.72
CA ILE A 682 -24.73 -47.82 12.58
C ILE A 682 -25.61 -47.64 13.82
N ALA A 683 -25.68 -46.43 14.38
CA ALA A 683 -26.50 -46.12 15.55
C ALA A 683 -28.01 -46.16 15.24
N VAL A 684 -28.44 -45.69 14.07
CA VAL A 684 -29.86 -45.73 13.64
C VAL A 684 -30.34 -47.15 13.37
N MET A 685 -29.47 -48.05 12.92
CA MET A 685 -29.84 -49.45 12.63
C MET A 685 -29.95 -50.35 13.89
N SER A 686 -29.59 -49.88 15.09
CA SER A 686 -29.36 -50.76 16.24
C SER A 686 -30.44 -50.82 17.33
N SER A 687 -31.66 -50.28 17.12
CA SER A 687 -32.83 -50.71 17.91
C SER A 687 -34.18 -50.29 17.30
N PRO A 688 -34.69 -50.98 16.26
CA PRO A 688 -36.03 -50.71 15.75
C PRO A 688 -37.09 -51.30 16.70
N VAL A 689 -37.98 -50.47 17.24
CA VAL A 689 -39.26 -50.94 17.77
C VAL A 689 -40.12 -51.36 16.58
N VAL A 690 -40.58 -52.60 16.56
CA VAL A 690 -41.30 -53.19 15.42
C VAL A 690 -42.76 -53.44 15.80
N PRO A 691 -43.75 -52.81 15.12
CA PRO A 691 -45.15 -53.17 15.29
C PRO A 691 -45.44 -54.50 14.61
N ILE A 692 -45.92 -55.49 15.37
CA ILE A 692 -46.16 -56.85 14.86
C ILE A 692 -47.63 -57.25 14.84
N ALA A 693 -48.49 -56.54 15.57
CA ALA A 693 -49.94 -56.68 15.52
C ALA A 693 -50.61 -55.38 16.03
N PRO A 694 -51.90 -55.14 15.76
CA PRO A 694 -52.62 -54.00 16.32
C PRO A 694 -52.50 -53.95 17.86
N GLY A 695 -51.93 -52.86 18.36
CA GLY A 695 -51.69 -52.65 19.79
C GLY A 695 -50.54 -53.47 20.40
N VAL A 696 -49.68 -54.12 19.59
CA VAL A 696 -48.53 -54.92 20.05
C VAL A 696 -47.23 -54.50 19.34
N LEU A 697 -46.24 -54.11 20.13
CA LEU A 697 -44.88 -53.80 19.66
C LEU A 697 -43.88 -54.86 20.14
N VAL A 698 -42.81 -55.08 19.38
CA VAL A 698 -41.63 -55.85 19.80
C VAL A 698 -40.40 -54.95 19.74
N MET A 699 -39.57 -54.99 20.76
CA MET A 699 -38.31 -54.27 20.82
C MET A 699 -37.16 -55.23 21.16
N PRO A 700 -36.32 -55.61 20.17
CA PRO A 700 -35.16 -56.42 20.43
C PRO A 700 -34.03 -55.58 21.03
N ILE A 701 -33.39 -56.09 22.07
CA ILE A 701 -32.18 -55.50 22.66
C ILE A 701 -30.97 -56.34 22.26
N VAL A 702 -30.04 -55.72 21.55
CA VAL A 702 -28.82 -56.37 21.06
C VAL A 702 -27.57 -55.75 21.69
N GLY A 703 -26.77 -56.58 22.35
CA GLY A 703 -25.52 -56.17 23.00
C GLY A 703 -25.73 -55.63 24.42
N ALA A 704 -24.74 -54.90 24.93
CA ALA A 704 -24.78 -54.32 26.28
C ALA A 704 -25.63 -53.04 26.35
N LEU A 705 -26.34 -52.87 27.47
CA LEU A 705 -27.23 -51.74 27.74
C LEU A 705 -26.57 -50.78 28.75
N ASP A 706 -25.74 -49.84 28.26
CA ASP A 706 -25.11 -48.80 29.07
C ASP A 706 -26.06 -47.61 29.37
N ALA A 707 -25.65 -46.67 30.23
CA ALA A 707 -26.48 -45.53 30.63
C ALA A 707 -26.92 -44.63 29.46
N GLN A 708 -26.06 -44.44 28.44
CA GLN A 708 -26.36 -43.59 27.29
C GLN A 708 -27.35 -44.27 26.33
N ARG A 709 -27.18 -45.57 26.09
CA ARG A 709 -28.12 -46.40 25.31
C ARG A 709 -29.46 -46.56 26.02
N SER A 710 -29.47 -46.66 27.36
CA SER A 710 -30.68 -46.79 28.16
C SER A 710 -31.62 -45.59 28.04
N GLY A 711 -31.08 -44.37 27.98
CA GLY A 711 -31.86 -43.16 27.76
C GLY A 711 -32.56 -43.16 26.40
N ARG A 712 -31.80 -43.45 25.33
CA ARG A 712 -32.36 -43.55 23.96
C ARG A 712 -33.38 -44.69 23.84
N PHE A 713 -33.13 -45.81 24.52
CA PHE A 713 -34.03 -46.95 24.58
C PHE A 713 -35.40 -46.57 25.18
N ILE A 714 -35.42 -45.90 26.33
CA ILE A 714 -36.65 -45.46 26.99
C ILE A 714 -37.39 -44.45 26.12
N GLU A 715 -36.67 -43.47 25.56
CA GLU A 715 -37.27 -42.42 24.74
C GLU A 715 -37.92 -42.98 23.46
N ALA A 716 -37.22 -43.87 22.75
CA ALA A 716 -37.75 -44.55 21.58
C ALA A 716 -38.98 -45.42 21.92
N LEU A 717 -38.90 -46.19 23.01
CA LEU A 717 -40.01 -47.01 23.47
C LEU A 717 -41.28 -46.19 23.76
N LEU A 718 -41.15 -45.10 24.53
CA LEU A 718 -42.29 -44.26 24.91
C LEU A 718 -42.91 -43.52 23.72
N LYS A 719 -42.06 -43.02 22.81
CA LYS A 719 -42.51 -42.40 21.57
C LYS A 719 -43.36 -43.37 20.74
N GLU A 720 -42.86 -44.58 20.51
CA GLU A 720 -43.52 -45.60 19.68
C GLU A 720 -44.80 -46.14 20.34
N ILE A 721 -44.84 -46.27 21.67
CA ILE A 721 -46.06 -46.59 22.42
C ILE A 721 -47.15 -45.55 22.14
N SER A 722 -46.79 -44.26 22.18
CA SER A 722 -47.72 -43.17 21.95
C SER A 722 -48.18 -43.10 20.49
N GLU A 723 -47.26 -43.26 19.54
CA GLU A 723 -47.55 -43.20 18.09
C GLU A 723 -48.42 -44.37 17.63
N HIS A 724 -48.18 -45.58 18.15
CA HIS A 724 -48.91 -46.78 17.75
C HIS A 724 -50.05 -47.18 18.71
N GLN A 725 -50.31 -46.38 19.75
CA GLN A 725 -51.27 -46.68 20.83
C GLN A 725 -51.11 -48.12 21.36
N ALA A 726 -49.87 -48.52 21.59
CA ALA A 726 -49.54 -49.90 21.92
C ALA A 726 -50.02 -50.24 23.33
N ARG A 727 -50.81 -51.30 23.45
CA ARG A 727 -51.29 -51.81 24.74
C ARG A 727 -50.31 -52.80 25.36
N VAL A 728 -49.48 -53.46 24.54
CA VAL A 728 -48.45 -54.38 25.00
C VAL A 728 -47.16 -54.14 24.22
N VAL A 729 -46.03 -54.05 24.93
CA VAL A 729 -44.69 -54.04 24.32
C VAL A 729 -43.91 -55.25 24.79
N ILE A 730 -43.44 -56.04 23.84
CA ILE A 730 -42.57 -57.18 24.11
C ILE A 730 -41.12 -56.73 23.99
N VAL A 731 -40.36 -56.79 25.07
CA VAL A 731 -38.92 -56.49 25.07
C VAL A 731 -38.17 -57.81 25.00
N ASP A 732 -37.47 -58.04 23.90
CA ASP A 732 -36.71 -59.26 23.67
C ASP A 732 -35.24 -59.05 24.05
N VAL A 733 -34.81 -59.69 25.13
CA VAL A 733 -33.45 -59.60 25.66
C VAL A 733 -32.57 -60.80 25.29
N THR A 734 -33.01 -61.66 24.35
CA THR A 734 -32.20 -62.81 23.90
C THR A 734 -30.84 -62.41 23.33
N GLY A 735 -30.71 -61.20 22.76
CA GLY A 735 -29.47 -60.66 22.20
C GLY A 735 -28.50 -60.03 23.21
N MET A 736 -28.83 -60.05 24.50
CA MET A 736 -27.99 -59.48 25.57
C MET A 736 -27.00 -60.53 26.10
N ALA A 737 -25.70 -60.30 25.90
CA ALA A 737 -24.66 -61.23 26.35
C ALA A 737 -24.55 -61.32 27.89
N VAL A 738 -24.87 -60.23 28.61
CA VAL A 738 -24.92 -60.16 30.08
C VAL A 738 -25.99 -59.12 30.47
N VAL A 739 -26.87 -59.44 31.42
CA VAL A 739 -27.77 -58.48 32.06
C VAL A 739 -27.19 -58.15 33.42
N ASP A 740 -26.55 -56.99 33.57
CA ASP A 740 -26.05 -56.52 34.86
C ASP A 740 -27.13 -55.77 35.68
N ALA A 741 -26.81 -55.38 36.91
CA ALA A 741 -27.75 -54.69 37.80
C ALA A 741 -28.22 -53.33 37.23
N SER A 742 -27.36 -52.65 36.46
CA SER A 742 -27.69 -51.38 35.84
C SER A 742 -28.70 -51.57 34.70
N ALA A 743 -28.47 -52.54 33.82
CA ALA A 743 -29.36 -52.86 32.71
C ALA A 743 -30.75 -53.29 33.20
N ALA A 744 -30.81 -54.11 34.25
CA ALA A 744 -32.07 -54.52 34.88
C ALA A 744 -32.84 -53.33 35.48
N SER A 745 -32.15 -52.39 36.14
CA SER A 745 -32.77 -51.17 36.69
C SER A 745 -33.37 -50.29 35.60
N HIS A 746 -32.64 -50.09 34.48
CA HIS A 746 -33.12 -49.32 33.34
C HIS A 746 -34.32 -49.98 32.63
N LEU A 747 -34.32 -51.31 32.48
CA LEU A 747 -35.48 -52.07 31.98
C LEU A 747 -36.70 -51.89 32.89
N ALA A 748 -36.51 -51.93 34.20
CA ALA A 748 -37.59 -51.71 35.17
C ALA A 748 -38.13 -50.28 35.11
N GLN A 749 -37.26 -49.29 34.92
CA GLN A 749 -37.65 -47.90 34.71
C GLN A 749 -38.47 -47.72 33.42
N ALA A 750 -38.01 -48.33 32.32
CA ALA A 750 -38.72 -48.28 31.05
C ALA A 750 -40.12 -48.91 31.15
N ALA A 751 -40.24 -50.04 31.84
CA ALA A 751 -41.52 -50.69 32.06
C ALA A 751 -42.49 -49.86 32.92
N ARG A 752 -41.99 -49.20 33.97
CA ARG A 752 -42.81 -48.26 34.77
C ARG A 752 -43.29 -47.09 33.92
N ALA A 753 -42.42 -46.50 33.12
CA ALA A 753 -42.76 -45.38 32.24
C ALA A 753 -43.79 -45.79 31.17
N ALA A 754 -43.63 -46.96 30.55
CA ALA A 754 -44.60 -47.52 29.61
C ALA A 754 -45.96 -47.80 30.27
N GLY A 755 -45.96 -48.29 31.53
CA GLY A 755 -47.17 -48.48 32.32
C GLY A 755 -47.94 -47.20 32.59
N LEU A 756 -47.26 -46.07 32.79
CA LEU A 756 -47.90 -44.75 32.92
C LEU A 756 -48.61 -44.30 31.63
N LEU A 757 -48.15 -44.79 30.46
CA LEU A 757 -48.82 -44.59 29.17
C LEU A 757 -49.92 -45.63 28.88
N GLY A 758 -50.23 -46.51 29.83
CA GLY A 758 -51.26 -47.54 29.67
C GLY A 758 -50.79 -48.78 28.89
N SER A 759 -49.48 -48.96 28.72
CA SER A 759 -48.89 -50.09 28.01
C SER A 759 -48.27 -51.11 28.98
N GLU A 760 -48.53 -52.40 28.77
CA GLU A 760 -47.97 -53.51 29.56
C GLU A 760 -46.67 -54.01 28.92
N VAL A 761 -45.55 -53.95 29.65
CA VAL A 761 -44.26 -54.46 29.15
C VAL A 761 -44.11 -55.95 29.48
N VAL A 762 -43.77 -56.73 28.46
CA VAL A 762 -43.55 -58.18 28.53
C VAL A 762 -42.09 -58.46 28.20
N LEU A 763 -41.32 -58.92 29.18
CA LEU A 763 -39.92 -59.26 28.99
C LEU A 763 -39.80 -60.73 28.53
N VAL A 764 -39.07 -60.97 27.44
CA VAL A 764 -38.84 -62.31 26.88
C VAL A 764 -37.37 -62.60 26.65
N GLY A 765 -36.99 -63.88 26.72
CA GLY A 765 -35.62 -64.29 26.39
C GLY A 765 -34.60 -64.18 27.53
N ILE A 766 -35.05 -64.12 28.78
CA ILE A 766 -34.15 -64.05 29.94
C ILE A 766 -33.40 -65.38 30.10
N ALA A 767 -32.06 -65.34 30.00
CA ALA A 767 -31.22 -66.50 30.25
C ALA A 767 -31.22 -66.90 31.75
N PRO A 768 -31.06 -68.21 32.09
CA PRO A 768 -31.04 -68.67 33.49
C PRO A 768 -30.00 -67.96 34.37
N GLU A 769 -28.83 -67.65 33.81
CA GLU A 769 -27.73 -66.95 34.49
C GLU A 769 -28.11 -65.50 34.83
N ALA A 770 -28.77 -64.81 33.90
CA ALA A 770 -29.28 -63.45 34.10
C ALA A 770 -30.38 -63.41 35.16
N ALA A 771 -31.30 -64.39 35.15
CA ALA A 771 -32.36 -64.48 36.16
C ALA A 771 -31.80 -64.69 37.58
N ARG A 772 -30.74 -65.50 37.74
CA ARG A 772 -30.06 -65.67 39.04
C ARG A 772 -29.43 -64.39 39.53
N LEU A 773 -28.68 -63.70 38.65
CA LEU A 773 -28.01 -62.45 39.00
C LEU A 773 -29.01 -61.36 39.40
N MET A 774 -30.16 -61.27 38.70
CA MET A 774 -31.22 -60.32 39.06
C MET A 774 -31.78 -60.57 40.46
N VAL A 775 -31.95 -61.84 40.84
CA VAL A 775 -32.42 -62.23 42.19
C VAL A 775 -31.34 -61.97 43.25
N GLU A 776 -30.08 -62.32 42.98
CA GLU A 776 -28.95 -62.07 43.89
C GLU A 776 -28.74 -60.59 44.19
N GLN A 777 -28.99 -59.72 43.21
CA GLN A 777 -28.88 -58.26 43.34
C GLN A 777 -30.14 -57.61 43.95
N GLY A 778 -31.15 -58.40 44.35
CA GLY A 778 -32.36 -57.90 45.00
C GLY A 778 -33.27 -57.06 44.09
N LEU A 779 -33.23 -57.29 42.77
CA LEU A 779 -34.06 -56.54 41.82
C LEU A 779 -35.52 -57.01 41.86
N GLU A 780 -36.42 -56.11 42.23
CA GLU A 780 -37.86 -56.34 42.14
C GLU A 780 -38.38 -55.95 40.75
N LEU A 781 -38.75 -56.94 39.95
CA LEU A 781 -39.33 -56.71 38.61
C LEU A 781 -40.79 -56.21 38.66
N GLY A 782 -41.39 -56.08 39.85
CA GLY A 782 -42.69 -55.46 40.05
C GLY A 782 -43.79 -56.01 39.13
N SER A 783 -44.44 -55.11 38.37
CA SER A 783 -45.55 -55.41 37.45
C SER A 783 -45.12 -55.89 36.05
N ILE A 784 -43.83 -56.19 35.84
CA ILE A 784 -43.33 -56.66 34.54
C ILE A 784 -43.72 -58.12 34.33
N VAL A 785 -44.37 -58.42 33.22
CA VAL A 785 -44.73 -59.79 32.87
C VAL A 785 -43.57 -60.45 32.16
N THR A 786 -43.17 -61.64 32.59
CA THR A 786 -42.08 -62.39 31.94
C THR A 786 -42.62 -63.62 31.18
N ARG A 787 -42.02 -63.92 30.02
CA ARG A 787 -42.25 -65.17 29.28
C ARG A 787 -40.90 -65.75 28.82
N SER A 788 -40.79 -67.07 28.77
CA SER A 788 -39.53 -67.74 28.43
C SER A 788 -39.11 -67.57 26.96
N THR A 789 -40.06 -67.31 26.05
CA THR A 789 -39.81 -67.20 24.61
C THR A 789 -40.63 -66.07 24.00
N LEU A 790 -40.16 -65.50 22.89
CA LEU A 790 -40.88 -64.49 22.11
C LEU A 790 -42.28 -64.98 21.68
N GLU A 791 -42.42 -66.24 21.26
CA GLU A 791 -43.70 -66.84 20.87
C GLU A 791 -44.75 -66.81 22.00
N LEU A 792 -44.35 -67.15 23.22
CA LEU A 792 -45.19 -67.08 24.41
C LEU A 792 -45.51 -65.63 24.82
N GLY A 793 -44.55 -64.71 24.64
CA GLY A 793 -44.74 -63.26 24.79
C GLY A 793 -45.82 -62.74 23.84
N PHE A 794 -45.71 -63.10 22.58
CA PHE A 794 -46.67 -62.71 21.54
C PHE A 794 -48.06 -63.31 21.78
N SER A 795 -48.13 -64.59 22.16
CA SER A 795 -49.38 -65.24 22.54
C SER A 795 -50.05 -64.61 23.77
N TYR A 796 -49.26 -64.06 24.70
CA TYR A 796 -49.78 -63.29 25.82
C TYR A 796 -50.30 -61.92 25.37
N ALA A 797 -49.52 -61.21 24.55
CA ALA A 797 -49.89 -59.90 24.02
C ALA A 797 -51.19 -59.93 23.22
N LEU A 798 -51.35 -60.91 22.31
CA LEU A 798 -52.56 -61.08 21.52
C LEU A 798 -53.81 -61.32 22.38
N ARG A 799 -53.71 -62.15 23.42
CA ARG A 799 -54.85 -62.37 24.34
C ARG A 799 -55.29 -61.09 25.04
N LYS A 800 -54.35 -60.20 25.37
CA LYS A 800 -54.62 -58.89 25.99
C LYS A 800 -55.20 -57.86 25.03
N THR A 801 -54.86 -57.96 23.74
CA THR A 801 -55.40 -57.09 22.69
C THR A 801 -56.65 -57.66 22.02
N GLY A 802 -57.16 -58.83 22.45
CA GLY A 802 -58.40 -59.43 21.96
C GLY A 802 -58.23 -60.39 20.76
N GLY A 803 -57.00 -60.72 20.39
CA GLY A 803 -56.65 -61.70 19.37
C GLY A 803 -56.46 -63.12 19.91
N ARG A 804 -56.50 -64.11 19.02
CA ARG A 804 -56.17 -65.53 19.32
C ARG A 804 -55.17 -66.07 18.29
N VAL A 805 -54.19 -66.83 18.76
CA VAL A 805 -53.30 -67.59 17.87
C VAL A 805 -54.05 -68.83 17.39
N VAL A 806 -54.16 -69.02 16.08
CA VAL A 806 -54.74 -70.23 15.48
C VAL A 806 -53.60 -70.98 14.79
N TYR A 807 -53.22 -72.13 15.33
CA TYR A 807 -52.25 -73.00 14.67
C TYR A 807 -52.98 -73.75 13.54
N GLN A 808 -52.68 -73.38 12.30
CA GLN A 808 -53.02 -74.23 11.14
C GLN A 808 -51.95 -75.32 11.04
N ARG A 809 -52.35 -76.59 11.13
CA ARG A 809 -51.47 -77.72 10.80
C ARG A 809 -51.19 -77.66 9.30
N GLY A 810 -49.98 -77.26 8.93
CA GLY A 810 -49.35 -77.52 7.63
C GLY A 810 -48.47 -78.75 7.75
#